data_AF-A0A2M7ZN54-F1
#
_entry.id   AF-A0A2M7ZN54-F1
#
_cell.length_a   1.000
_cell.length_b   1.000
_cell.length_c   1.000
_cell.angle_alpha   90.00
_cell.angle_beta   90.00
_cell.angle_gamma   90.00
#
_symmetry.space_group_name_H-M   'P 1'
#
loop_
_entity.id
_entity.type
_entity.pdbx_description
1 polymer ?
#
loop_
_entity_poly.entity_id
_entity_poly.type
_entity_poly.pdbx_seq_one_letter_code
_entity_poly.pdbx_strand_id
1 'polypeptide(L)'
;MKRNVLIVLLITIVSLLFMSNDSFAQQKDKLLQRADELLRNYQPPPPVETEPAISPEQDRLNQYLKDLDEASAVRFADTVVRFSSEYSSVNWAAYQILGQPNVYPSYGDNPLAWAHSTPYGQREWIELKFNNPGPISSIGIYETYNPGAVDTIYVKNPLNGLWDIVWSGTAAFAGSQARIFIVDFPLTVYAVSEIRIAINSPAVESYNEYDAVAISPVSLTPPYYVNTMPSNSFSSTFANAMAGVPIAVWGNVHNGTPPYNYKLEYGDGTSDSGAVADPHYIGADHIYATAAPYTMRLTVWDNGGRVDYDESVIKVYPLPTQQIQVNMAIEKGLLYLYKNQYGDGHWYDSYGNIGATGAALLAFEENGHLHTNDFNTNIYAEYIDLGLNYIFANSTQHAIDMQYAGNPDSDGDGFGVYTNYDNYANGIGLLAIIGAHGTAAGAMTDTINSGVYIGQTFYDFMIDALDQIAYSQTDSVSGTQRGGWRYNINTPNYGSSDNSAVQWSALAMEAAEKSWGMTIQPWVKNELHYWLVASNDTSDGGFGYQSYNQWDNIAKTAAGIASYALLGWTSDSLNIQKSINFLNAHWLDAWDNNGYYEHLSGNLYGMYAVAKGMRILNNRAGVTHIGARNWYIEYVNHLLTHSSWQQQPDGSWNANTWSSSYPALSSALAILILTQGVVIAPPVAVIDPVSAKPTNFAFKVYGGNSYHQDPSKSIIEWKWDWDASNGLNWDSPDAVGINPTNPGYTSTGFYTITLRVKDDSPSPLYDLESVIVSVQDTSNNPPVAVAIPPGGSGVYSARVGEPILLDGSYSYDPDPGDSVVAYSWDTNGDGLFGD
;
A
#
# COMPACT_ATOMS: atom_id res chain seq x y z
N MET A 1 -40.46 8.34 -12.61
CA MET A 1 -41.38 7.23 -12.24
C MET A 1 -41.86 7.27 -10.77
N LYS A 2 -41.09 7.81 -9.81
CA LYS A 2 -41.49 7.96 -8.38
C LYS A 2 -42.85 8.65 -8.16
N ARG A 3 -43.22 9.62 -8.99
CA ARG A 3 -44.51 10.34 -8.89
C ARG A 3 -45.73 9.48 -9.25
N ASN A 4 -45.59 8.53 -10.17
CA ASN A 4 -46.68 7.65 -10.58
C ASN A 4 -46.88 6.49 -9.60
N VAL A 5 -45.80 5.98 -9.00
CA VAL A 5 -45.87 4.95 -7.94
C VAL A 5 -46.54 5.52 -6.68
N LEU A 6 -46.21 6.77 -6.31
CA LEU A 6 -46.83 7.44 -5.16
C LEU A 6 -48.33 7.71 -5.39
N ILE A 7 -48.73 8.08 -6.62
CA ILE A 7 -50.14 8.29 -6.99
C ILE A 7 -50.91 6.96 -6.96
N VAL A 8 -50.32 5.86 -7.45
CA VAL A 8 -50.93 4.53 -7.38
C VAL A 8 -51.07 4.07 -5.93
N LEU A 9 -50.06 4.26 -5.08
CA LEU A 9 -50.15 3.93 -3.65
C LEU A 9 -51.24 4.75 -2.92
N LEU A 10 -51.34 6.05 -3.20
CA LEU A 10 -52.37 6.91 -2.59
C LEU A 10 -53.79 6.52 -3.05
N ILE A 11 -53.99 6.24 -4.34
CA ILE A 11 -55.29 5.77 -4.85
C ILE A 11 -55.66 4.40 -4.24
N THR A 12 -54.66 3.55 -3.99
CA THR A 12 -54.85 2.22 -3.38
C THR A 12 -55.23 2.33 -1.90
N ILE A 13 -54.58 3.21 -1.13
CA ILE A 13 -54.89 3.46 0.29
C ILE A 13 -56.31 4.04 0.44
N VAL A 14 -56.70 4.97 -0.43
CA VAL A 14 -58.05 5.57 -0.42
C VAL A 14 -59.13 4.55 -0.82
N SER A 15 -58.82 3.61 -1.70
CA SER A 15 -59.76 2.56 -2.12
C SER A 15 -59.95 1.48 -1.04
N LEU A 16 -58.91 1.19 -0.26
CA LEU A 16 -58.93 0.21 0.85
C LEU A 16 -59.77 0.68 2.06
N LEU A 17 -59.99 2.00 2.21
CA LEU A 17 -60.76 2.58 3.31
C LEU A 17 -62.29 2.41 3.19
N PHE A 18 -62.81 1.94 2.05
CA PHE A 18 -64.25 1.89 1.77
C PHE A 18 -64.80 0.51 1.34
N MET A 19 -64.07 -0.58 1.56
CA MET A 19 -64.49 -1.93 1.11
C MET A 19 -64.82 -2.87 2.26
N SER A 20 -65.83 -3.74 2.07
CA SER A 20 -66.24 -4.76 3.04
C SER A 20 -65.25 -5.95 3.08
N ASN A 21 -65.13 -6.59 4.25
CA ASN A 21 -64.06 -7.54 4.60
C ASN A 21 -63.88 -8.72 3.62
N ASP A 22 -64.93 -9.20 2.96
CA ASP A 22 -64.81 -10.36 2.06
C ASP A 22 -64.18 -10.02 0.69
N SER A 23 -64.14 -8.73 0.30
CA SER A 23 -63.48 -8.29 -0.94
C SER A 23 -61.97 -8.03 -0.76
N PHE A 24 -61.52 -7.86 0.50
CA PHE A 24 -60.14 -7.53 0.84
C PHE A 24 -59.17 -8.70 0.59
N ALA A 25 -59.58 -9.92 0.94
CA ALA A 25 -58.74 -11.11 0.80
C ALA A 25 -58.47 -11.48 -0.66
N GLN A 26 -59.51 -11.43 -1.52
CA GLN A 26 -59.36 -11.77 -2.95
C GLN A 26 -58.55 -10.74 -3.77
N GLN A 27 -58.53 -9.48 -3.35
CA GLN A 27 -57.72 -8.45 -4.02
C GLN A 27 -56.28 -8.38 -3.49
N LYS A 28 -56.05 -8.74 -2.22
CA LYS A 28 -54.71 -8.84 -1.63
C LYS A 28 -53.81 -9.83 -2.38
N ASP A 29 -54.33 -11.01 -2.71
CA ASP A 29 -53.54 -12.04 -3.39
C ASP A 29 -53.21 -11.64 -4.83
N LYS A 30 -54.13 -10.97 -5.53
CA LYS A 30 -53.86 -10.41 -6.87
C LYS A 30 -52.85 -9.26 -6.83
N LEU A 31 -52.83 -8.47 -5.76
CA LEU A 31 -51.86 -7.38 -5.57
C LEU A 31 -50.46 -7.92 -5.23
N LEU A 32 -50.35 -8.95 -4.40
CA LEU A 32 -49.09 -9.64 -4.12
C LEU A 32 -48.54 -10.31 -5.37
N GLN A 33 -49.39 -10.98 -6.15
CA GLN A 33 -48.99 -11.61 -7.40
C GLN A 33 -48.52 -10.59 -8.45
N ARG A 34 -49.15 -9.40 -8.49
CA ARG A 34 -48.72 -8.29 -9.36
C ARG A 34 -47.44 -7.62 -8.88
N ALA A 35 -47.21 -7.54 -7.57
CA ALA A 35 -45.96 -7.06 -6.99
C ALA A 35 -44.80 -8.02 -7.30
N ASP A 36 -45.03 -9.33 -7.21
CA ASP A 36 -44.05 -10.37 -7.59
C ASP A 36 -43.74 -10.36 -9.09
N GLU A 37 -44.73 -10.14 -9.97
CA GLU A 37 -44.51 -9.94 -11.41
C GLU A 37 -43.71 -8.67 -11.72
N LEU A 38 -43.91 -7.60 -10.96
CA LEU A 38 -43.15 -6.36 -11.10
C LEU A 38 -41.72 -6.49 -10.55
N LEU A 39 -41.51 -7.29 -9.50
CA LEU A 39 -40.18 -7.63 -8.95
C LEU A 39 -39.38 -8.56 -9.88
N ARG A 40 -40.01 -9.56 -10.50
CA ARG A 40 -39.33 -10.47 -11.44
C ARG A 40 -38.91 -9.82 -12.75
N ASN A 41 -39.65 -8.81 -13.20
CA ASN A 41 -39.36 -8.06 -14.42
C ASN A 41 -38.65 -6.72 -14.16
N TYR A 42 -38.30 -6.43 -12.90
CA TYR A 42 -37.47 -5.29 -12.57
C TYR A 42 -36.01 -5.64 -12.89
N GLN A 43 -35.56 -5.24 -14.08
CA GLN A 43 -34.15 -4.95 -14.25
C GLN A 43 -33.94 -3.53 -13.73
N PRO A 44 -33.17 -3.34 -12.64
CA PRO A 44 -32.71 -2.01 -12.31
C PRO A 44 -31.99 -1.46 -13.56
N PRO A 45 -32.13 -0.16 -13.89
CA PRO A 45 -31.12 0.44 -14.75
C PRO A 45 -29.75 0.07 -14.17
N PRO A 46 -28.73 -0.19 -15.00
CA PRO A 46 -27.37 -0.34 -14.48
C PRO A 46 -27.14 0.80 -13.49
N PRO A 47 -26.49 0.54 -12.34
CA PRO A 47 -26.17 1.59 -11.41
C PRO A 47 -25.56 2.72 -12.23
N VAL A 48 -26.24 3.86 -12.31
CA VAL A 48 -25.47 5.08 -12.48
C VAL A 48 -24.74 5.12 -11.17
N GLU A 49 -23.46 4.77 -11.21
CA GLU A 49 -22.51 5.04 -10.16
C GLU A 49 -22.72 6.49 -9.76
N THR A 50 -23.49 6.70 -8.69
CA THR A 50 -23.31 7.91 -7.93
C THR A 50 -22.07 7.61 -7.12
N GLU A 51 -20.93 7.91 -7.73
CA GLU A 51 -19.71 8.23 -6.99
C GLU A 51 -20.09 9.09 -5.78
N PRO A 52 -19.42 8.92 -4.62
CA PRO A 52 -19.65 9.77 -3.47
C PRO A 52 -19.68 11.23 -3.94
N ALA A 53 -20.75 11.95 -3.62
CA ALA A 53 -21.01 13.27 -4.16
C ALA A 53 -19.78 14.16 -3.95
N ILE A 54 -19.04 14.32 -5.03
CA ILE A 54 -17.93 15.22 -5.15
C ILE A 54 -18.51 16.60 -4.82
N SER A 55 -17.96 17.28 -3.80
CA SER A 55 -18.45 18.60 -3.45
C SER A 55 -18.38 19.50 -4.69
N PRO A 56 -19.24 20.51 -4.88
CA PRO A 56 -19.11 21.41 -6.03
C PRO A 56 -17.73 22.07 -6.17
N GLU A 57 -16.93 22.05 -5.10
CA GLU A 57 -15.54 22.48 -5.05
C GLU A 57 -14.57 21.37 -5.51
N GLN A 58 -14.79 20.12 -5.13
CA GLN A 58 -14.07 18.95 -5.63
C GLN A 58 -14.44 18.63 -7.09
N ASP A 59 -15.65 18.95 -7.55
CA ASP A 59 -16.08 18.79 -8.95
C ASP A 59 -15.44 19.87 -9.82
N ARG A 60 -15.30 21.08 -9.25
CA ARG A 60 -14.50 22.14 -9.86
C ARG A 60 -13.01 21.83 -9.82
N LEU A 61 -12.53 21.13 -8.79
CA LEU A 61 -11.15 20.68 -8.69
C LEU A 61 -10.88 19.54 -9.67
N ASN A 62 -11.77 18.56 -9.81
CA ASN A 62 -11.65 17.46 -10.76
C ASN A 62 -11.84 17.94 -12.20
N GLN A 63 -12.74 18.89 -12.44
CA GLN A 63 -12.82 19.60 -13.72
C GLN A 63 -11.56 20.44 -13.95
N TYR A 64 -11.01 21.11 -12.94
CA TYR A 64 -9.75 21.84 -13.04
C TYR A 64 -8.54 20.92 -13.28
N LEU A 65 -8.51 19.73 -12.68
CA LEU A 65 -7.49 18.69 -12.83
C LEU A 65 -7.61 18.01 -14.19
N LYS A 66 -8.82 17.74 -14.67
CA LYS A 66 -9.10 17.25 -16.02
C LYS A 66 -8.81 18.31 -17.09
N ASP A 67 -9.15 19.57 -16.81
CA ASP A 67 -8.77 20.71 -17.63
C ASP A 67 -7.24 20.92 -17.57
N LEU A 68 -6.57 20.58 -16.47
CA LEU A 68 -5.11 20.55 -16.31
C LEU A 68 -4.46 19.40 -17.05
N ASP A 69 -5.13 18.26 -17.21
CA ASP A 69 -4.64 17.07 -17.91
C ASP A 69 -4.88 17.19 -19.43
N GLU A 70 -6.02 17.76 -19.85
CA GLU A 70 -6.25 18.16 -21.24
C GLU A 70 -5.46 19.45 -21.61
N ALA A 71 -5.09 20.28 -20.63
CA ALA A 71 -4.13 21.37 -20.78
C ALA A 71 -2.69 20.97 -20.45
N SER A 72 -2.38 19.77 -19.95
CA SER A 72 -0.99 19.37 -19.63
C SER A 72 -0.20 19.01 -20.90
N ALA A 73 -0.86 18.98 -22.06
CA ALA A 73 -0.28 18.54 -23.31
C ALA A 73 0.92 19.42 -23.74
N VAL A 74 2.11 19.00 -23.29
CA VAL A 74 3.40 19.42 -23.82
C VAL A 74 3.38 19.10 -25.32
N ARG A 75 3.43 20.13 -26.14
CA ARG A 75 3.45 19.99 -27.60
C ARG A 75 4.86 20.25 -28.11
N PHE A 76 5.39 19.30 -28.85
CA PHE A 76 6.68 19.46 -29.51
C PHE A 76 6.55 20.06 -30.90
N ALA A 77 7.59 20.75 -31.35
CA ALA A 77 7.65 21.34 -32.67
C ALA A 77 7.52 20.24 -33.74
N ASP A 78 6.63 20.43 -34.70
CA ASP A 78 6.32 19.43 -35.72
C ASP A 78 6.87 19.81 -37.10
N THR A 79 6.96 21.11 -37.40
CA THR A 79 7.42 21.58 -38.70
C THR A 79 8.34 22.79 -38.55
N VAL A 80 9.48 22.78 -39.26
CA VAL A 80 10.30 23.98 -39.46
C VAL A 80 9.66 24.84 -40.54
N VAL A 81 9.24 26.06 -40.18
CA VAL A 81 8.61 27.00 -41.11
C VAL A 81 9.68 27.72 -41.92
N ARG A 82 10.66 28.29 -41.22
CA ARG A 82 11.80 29.03 -41.77
C ARG A 82 12.94 29.01 -40.77
N PHE A 83 14.14 29.26 -41.25
CA PHE A 83 15.32 29.43 -40.42
C PHE A 83 16.31 30.37 -41.11
N SER A 84 17.23 30.89 -40.31
CA SER A 84 18.35 31.74 -40.71
C SER A 84 19.38 30.96 -41.51
N SER A 85 19.97 29.93 -40.89
CA SER A 85 20.93 29.03 -41.51
C SER A 85 20.94 27.65 -40.84
N GLU A 86 21.54 26.66 -41.51
CA GLU A 86 21.77 25.31 -40.98
C GLU A 86 23.17 24.85 -41.37
N TYR A 87 23.79 24.01 -40.54
CA TYR A 87 25.15 23.50 -40.77
C TYR A 87 25.24 22.63 -42.03
N SER A 88 24.29 21.69 -42.20
CA SER A 88 24.14 20.91 -43.42
C SER A 88 22.68 20.50 -43.61
N SER A 89 22.34 19.95 -44.78
CA SER A 89 20.99 19.49 -45.09
C SER A 89 20.64 18.10 -44.51
N VAL A 90 21.53 17.48 -43.74
CA VAL A 90 21.33 16.14 -43.16
C VAL A 90 21.75 16.12 -41.70
N ASN A 91 23.04 16.34 -41.44
CA ASN A 91 23.59 16.40 -40.08
C ASN A 91 23.47 17.83 -39.57
N TRP A 92 22.98 17.99 -38.35
CA TRP A 92 22.67 19.28 -37.74
C TRP A 92 21.71 20.18 -38.57
N ALA A 93 20.87 19.54 -39.39
CA ALA A 93 19.88 20.24 -40.20
C ALA A 93 18.79 20.86 -39.33
N ALA A 94 18.10 21.89 -39.82
CA ALA A 94 17.06 22.58 -39.06
C ALA A 94 15.93 21.64 -38.59
N TYR A 95 15.60 20.61 -39.39
CA TYR A 95 14.54 19.66 -39.04
C TYR A 95 14.89 18.73 -37.86
N GLN A 96 16.16 18.69 -37.43
CA GLN A 96 16.58 17.86 -36.31
C GLN A 96 15.98 18.33 -34.97
N ILE A 97 15.55 19.60 -34.88
CA ILE A 97 14.89 20.17 -33.69
C ILE A 97 13.42 19.73 -33.49
N LEU A 98 12.89 18.88 -34.38
CA LEU A 98 11.48 18.51 -34.42
C LEU A 98 11.20 17.23 -33.62
N GLY A 99 10.01 17.16 -33.02
CA GLY A 99 9.57 16.02 -32.21
C GLY A 99 10.07 16.07 -30.78
N GLN A 100 9.93 14.94 -30.09
CA GLN A 100 10.48 14.74 -28.76
C GLN A 100 12.02 14.75 -28.80
N PRO A 101 12.70 15.19 -27.74
CA PRO A 101 14.16 15.19 -27.67
C PRO A 101 14.72 13.79 -27.91
N ASN A 102 15.77 13.68 -28.72
CA ASN A 102 16.48 12.41 -28.97
C ASN A 102 18.00 12.52 -28.73
N VAL A 103 18.48 13.66 -28.23
CA VAL A 103 19.85 13.90 -27.77
C VAL A 103 19.90 14.17 -26.26
N TYR A 104 19.03 15.04 -25.74
CA TYR A 104 18.91 15.34 -24.31
C TYR A 104 18.58 14.06 -23.53
N PRO A 105 19.15 13.83 -22.32
CA PRO A 105 19.97 14.75 -21.51
C PRO A 105 21.47 14.76 -21.85
N SER A 106 21.89 14.11 -22.93
CA SER A 106 23.31 14.05 -23.30
C SER A 106 23.82 15.42 -23.76
N TYR A 107 24.95 15.85 -23.19
CA TYR A 107 25.68 17.03 -23.66
C TYR A 107 26.73 16.64 -24.70
N GLY A 108 26.85 17.43 -25.76
CA GLY A 108 27.91 17.28 -26.75
C GLY A 108 27.45 17.59 -28.16
N ASP A 109 28.43 17.65 -29.06
CA ASP A 109 28.22 17.82 -30.50
C ASP A 109 27.58 16.56 -31.09
N ASN A 110 26.33 16.66 -31.54
CA ASN A 110 25.56 15.52 -32.04
C ASN A 110 24.79 15.87 -33.33
N PRO A 111 24.96 15.10 -34.42
CA PRO A 111 24.31 15.37 -35.71
C PRO A 111 22.77 15.30 -35.69
N LEU A 112 22.16 14.80 -34.60
CA LEU A 112 20.72 14.75 -34.36
C LEU A 112 20.16 16.01 -33.69
N ALA A 113 20.96 17.06 -33.45
CA ALA A 113 20.49 18.37 -32.96
C ALA A 113 20.70 19.46 -34.01
N TRP A 114 19.84 20.47 -34.10
CA TRP A 114 20.02 21.59 -35.05
C TRP A 114 21.20 22.48 -34.65
N ALA A 115 22.08 22.78 -35.61
CA ALA A 115 23.10 23.81 -35.49
C ALA A 115 23.03 24.79 -36.67
N HIS A 116 23.33 26.06 -36.40
CA HIS A 116 23.47 27.09 -37.42
C HIS A 116 24.74 26.89 -38.28
N SER A 117 24.82 27.59 -39.42
CA SER A 117 25.90 27.36 -40.42
C SER A 117 27.28 27.87 -40.00
N THR A 118 27.33 28.86 -39.12
CA THR A 118 28.58 29.49 -38.68
C THR A 118 28.61 29.60 -37.17
N PRO A 119 29.71 29.24 -36.50
CA PRO A 119 29.72 29.04 -35.05
C PRO A 119 29.36 30.30 -34.24
N TYR A 120 29.68 31.51 -34.72
CA TYR A 120 29.39 32.78 -34.02
C TYR A 120 29.40 33.97 -34.99
N GLY A 121 28.98 33.74 -36.24
CA GLY A 121 29.15 34.71 -37.32
C GLY A 121 28.09 35.82 -37.36
N GLN A 122 26.89 35.54 -36.87
CA GLN A 122 25.73 36.43 -36.97
C GLN A 122 24.62 36.04 -35.98
N ARG A 123 23.63 36.91 -35.80
CA ARG A 123 22.41 36.55 -35.07
C ARG A 123 21.60 35.55 -35.90
N GLU A 124 21.28 34.40 -35.31
CA GLU A 124 20.55 33.30 -35.93
C GLU A 124 19.11 33.28 -35.40
N TRP A 125 18.24 32.54 -36.07
CA TRP A 125 16.85 32.32 -35.69
C TRP A 125 16.24 31.11 -36.39
N ILE A 126 15.19 30.55 -35.78
CA ILE A 126 14.35 29.49 -36.34
C ILE A 126 12.87 29.75 -36.03
N GLU A 127 12.01 29.46 -36.99
CA GLU A 127 10.55 29.50 -36.88
C GLU A 127 9.99 28.08 -36.91
N LEU A 128 9.21 27.74 -35.91
CA LEU A 128 8.68 26.40 -35.70
C LEU A 128 7.16 26.44 -35.63
N LYS A 129 6.53 25.41 -36.14
CA LYS A 129 5.08 25.21 -36.09
C LYS A 129 4.74 23.96 -35.29
N PHE A 130 3.61 24.03 -34.58
CA PHE A 130 3.09 22.98 -33.72
C PHE A 130 1.76 22.47 -34.25
N ASN A 131 1.57 21.16 -34.18
CA ASN A 131 0.27 20.54 -34.39
C ASN A 131 -0.62 20.82 -33.17
N ASN A 132 -1.93 20.90 -33.39
CA ASN A 132 -2.94 21.20 -32.35
C ASN A 132 -2.71 22.56 -31.65
N PRO A 133 -2.94 23.68 -32.35
CA PRO A 133 -2.72 25.01 -31.79
C PRO A 133 -3.70 25.29 -30.65
N GLY A 134 -3.21 25.96 -29.62
CA GLY A 134 -3.94 26.25 -28.39
C GLY A 134 -3.19 27.27 -27.55
N PRO A 135 -3.81 27.88 -26.52
CA PRO A 135 -3.13 28.78 -25.60
C PRO A 135 -1.83 28.18 -25.04
N ILE A 136 -0.85 29.04 -24.72
CA ILE A 136 0.40 28.65 -24.05
C ILE A 136 0.81 29.67 -22.99
N SER A 137 1.49 29.20 -21.95
CA SER A 137 2.11 30.03 -20.91
C SER A 137 3.60 29.67 -20.71
N SER A 138 4.09 28.63 -21.40
CA SER A 138 5.47 28.18 -21.26
C SER A 138 6.06 27.67 -22.58
N ILE A 139 7.36 27.89 -22.75
CA ILE A 139 8.17 27.38 -23.87
C ILE A 139 9.46 26.78 -23.30
N GLY A 140 9.80 25.55 -23.70
CA GLY A 140 11.03 24.85 -23.30
C GLY A 140 11.90 24.55 -24.51
N ILE A 141 13.17 24.97 -24.47
CA ILE A 141 14.14 24.79 -25.56
C ILE A 141 15.25 23.85 -25.07
N TYR A 142 15.43 22.71 -25.72
CA TYR A 142 16.42 21.70 -25.32
C TYR A 142 17.77 22.04 -25.96
N GLU A 143 18.66 22.67 -25.19
CA GLU A 143 20.00 23.07 -25.62
C GLU A 143 21.02 21.99 -25.24
N THR A 144 21.69 21.37 -26.22
CA THR A 144 22.54 20.17 -26.03
C THR A 144 24.03 20.41 -26.24
N TYR A 145 24.41 21.51 -26.91
CA TYR A 145 25.80 21.92 -27.06
C TYR A 145 25.95 23.45 -27.03
N ASN A 146 26.91 23.95 -26.25
CA ASN A 146 27.15 25.38 -25.98
C ASN A 146 25.86 26.20 -25.73
N PRO A 147 25.06 25.87 -24.68
CA PRO A 147 23.79 26.50 -24.40
C PRO A 147 23.92 27.98 -23.97
N GLY A 148 22.80 28.71 -24.04
CA GLY A 148 22.70 30.09 -23.52
C GLY A 148 22.73 31.19 -24.58
N ALA A 149 22.68 30.82 -25.86
CA ALA A 149 22.72 31.78 -26.96
C ALA A 149 21.33 32.37 -27.32
N VAL A 150 20.22 31.79 -26.82
CA VAL A 150 18.87 32.32 -27.04
C VAL A 150 18.72 33.70 -26.38
N ASP A 151 18.31 34.71 -27.15
CA ASP A 151 18.17 36.10 -26.68
C ASP A 151 16.73 36.64 -26.74
N THR A 152 15.87 36.06 -27.58
CA THR A 152 14.48 36.49 -27.72
C THR A 152 13.61 35.35 -28.21
N ILE A 153 12.40 35.23 -27.64
CA ILE A 153 11.39 34.26 -28.08
C ILE A 153 10.11 35.01 -28.43
N TYR A 154 9.55 34.66 -29.59
CA TYR A 154 8.33 35.24 -30.13
C TYR A 154 7.26 34.17 -30.31
N VAL A 155 6.00 34.54 -30.11
CA VAL A 155 4.82 33.73 -30.45
C VAL A 155 4.02 34.46 -31.51
N LYS A 156 3.50 33.72 -32.50
CA LYS A 156 2.69 34.33 -33.56
C LYS A 156 1.25 34.45 -33.12
N ASN A 157 0.74 35.67 -33.06
CA ASN A 157 -0.64 35.94 -32.72
C ASN A 157 -1.52 35.76 -33.97
N PRO A 158 -2.39 34.73 -34.02
CA PRO A 158 -3.19 34.46 -35.21
C PRO A 158 -4.27 35.52 -35.46
N LEU A 159 -4.60 36.35 -34.47
CA LEU A 159 -5.65 37.37 -34.58
C LEU A 159 -5.21 38.56 -35.43
N ASN A 160 -3.91 38.85 -35.48
CA ASN A 160 -3.35 39.99 -36.22
C ASN A 160 -2.15 39.61 -37.13
N GLY A 161 -1.65 38.38 -37.04
CA GLY A 161 -0.52 37.88 -37.81
C GLY A 161 0.85 38.43 -37.36
N LEU A 162 0.92 39.12 -36.22
CA LEU A 162 2.15 39.72 -35.69
C LEU A 162 2.86 38.76 -34.73
N TRP A 163 4.15 39.02 -34.51
CA TRP A 163 4.99 38.32 -33.54
C TRP A 163 4.97 39.08 -32.22
N ASP A 164 4.41 38.47 -31.18
CA ASP A 164 4.44 38.98 -29.82
C ASP A 164 5.70 38.45 -29.12
N ILE A 165 6.47 39.32 -28.46
CA ILE A 165 7.63 38.91 -27.66
C ILE A 165 7.12 38.39 -26.32
N VAL A 166 7.40 37.13 -26.02
CA VAL A 166 7.09 36.51 -24.72
C VAL A 166 8.28 36.51 -23.79
N TRP A 167 9.50 36.60 -24.34
CA TRP A 167 10.71 36.70 -23.54
C TRP A 167 11.87 37.36 -24.29
N SER A 168 12.70 38.05 -23.54
CA SER A 168 13.98 38.60 -24.00
C SER A 168 15.00 38.59 -22.87
N GLY A 169 16.25 38.27 -23.18
CA GLY A 169 17.35 38.25 -22.21
C GLY A 169 18.71 38.48 -22.85
N THR A 170 19.75 38.49 -22.02
CA THR A 170 21.14 38.60 -22.48
C THR A 170 21.69 37.21 -22.74
N ALA A 171 22.06 36.92 -23.98
CA ALA A 171 22.77 35.69 -24.33
C ALA A 171 24.13 35.62 -23.64
N ALA A 172 24.41 34.48 -23.00
CA ALA A 172 25.67 34.19 -22.33
C ALA A 172 25.82 32.69 -22.19
N PHE A 173 27.05 32.18 -22.33
CA PHE A 173 27.35 30.76 -22.20
C PHE A 173 26.85 30.20 -20.85
N ALA A 174 26.01 29.18 -20.91
CA ALA A 174 25.34 28.62 -19.73
C ALA A 174 26.02 27.37 -19.14
N GLY A 175 27.30 27.14 -19.49
CA GLY A 175 28.11 26.02 -19.01
C GLY A 175 28.13 24.82 -19.96
N SER A 176 29.03 23.88 -19.69
CA SER A 176 29.24 22.66 -20.50
C SER A 176 28.31 21.53 -20.06
N GLN A 177 27.00 21.74 -20.17
CA GLN A 177 25.97 20.78 -19.83
C GLN A 177 24.76 20.96 -20.76
N ALA A 178 24.00 19.90 -21.02
CA ALA A 178 22.72 20.03 -21.71
C ALA A 178 21.70 20.62 -20.72
N ARG A 179 20.73 21.40 -21.21
CA ARG A 179 19.67 21.96 -20.38
C ARG A 179 18.38 22.16 -21.16
N ILE A 180 17.27 22.25 -20.43
CA ILE A 180 16.02 22.78 -20.97
C ILE A 180 15.93 24.25 -20.56
N PHE A 181 16.06 25.15 -21.52
CA PHE A 181 15.85 26.58 -21.29
C PHE A 181 14.35 26.87 -21.33
N ILE A 182 13.76 27.02 -20.14
CA ILE A 182 12.33 27.23 -19.96
C ILE A 182 12.02 28.71 -19.73
N VAL A 183 10.97 29.16 -20.39
CA VAL A 183 10.46 30.52 -20.31
C VAL A 183 8.97 30.46 -20.01
N ASP A 184 8.59 30.98 -18.85
CA ASP A 184 7.20 31.15 -18.42
C ASP A 184 6.71 32.59 -18.62
N PHE A 185 5.45 32.75 -19.01
CA PHE A 185 4.78 34.01 -19.28
C PHE A 185 3.26 33.87 -19.07
N PRO A 186 2.49 34.96 -18.96
CA PRO A 186 1.03 34.87 -18.82
C PRO A 186 0.38 34.07 -19.96
N LEU A 187 -0.57 33.19 -19.63
CA LEU A 187 -1.30 32.37 -20.60
C LEU A 187 -1.84 33.22 -21.75
N THR A 188 -1.51 32.85 -23.00
CA THR A 188 -1.98 33.58 -24.18
C THR A 188 -3.50 33.51 -24.29
N VAL A 189 -4.12 34.62 -24.66
CA VAL A 189 -5.58 34.68 -24.93
C VAL A 189 -5.96 34.16 -26.33
N TYR A 190 -5.00 33.55 -27.03
CA TYR A 190 -5.14 33.05 -28.39
C TYR A 190 -4.34 31.75 -28.56
N ALA A 191 -4.74 30.95 -29.56
CA ALA A 191 -4.09 29.70 -29.89
C ALA A 191 -2.76 29.92 -30.62
N VAL A 192 -1.64 29.52 -30.01
CA VAL A 192 -0.33 29.61 -30.63
C VAL A 192 -0.12 28.40 -31.52
N SER A 193 0.26 28.65 -32.77
CA SER A 193 0.60 27.64 -33.78
C SER A 193 2.03 27.75 -34.26
N GLU A 194 2.66 28.92 -34.13
CA GLU A 194 4.02 29.20 -34.59
C GLU A 194 4.78 30.01 -33.53
N ILE A 195 6.05 29.67 -33.33
CA ILE A 195 6.99 30.43 -32.50
C ILE A 195 8.22 30.81 -33.34
N ARG A 196 8.96 31.82 -32.90
CA ARG A 196 10.31 32.12 -33.39
C ARG A 196 11.28 32.18 -32.22
N ILE A 197 12.40 31.50 -32.35
CA ILE A 197 13.52 31.59 -31.41
C ILE A 197 14.62 32.39 -32.10
N ALA A 198 15.11 33.44 -31.44
CA ALA A 198 16.26 34.21 -31.90
C ALA A 198 17.48 33.94 -31.00
N ILE A 199 18.63 33.85 -31.63
CA ILE A 199 19.88 33.36 -31.05
C ILE A 199 20.99 34.36 -31.35
N ASN A 200 21.58 34.92 -30.32
CA ASN A 200 22.77 35.75 -30.42
C ASN A 200 24.02 34.86 -30.38
N SER A 201 24.24 34.06 -31.44
CA SER A 201 25.40 33.17 -31.54
C SER A 201 26.75 33.87 -31.32
N PRO A 202 26.97 35.16 -31.69
CA PRO A 202 28.22 35.85 -31.39
C PRO A 202 28.54 36.01 -29.89
N ALA A 203 27.56 35.85 -28.99
CA ALA A 203 27.75 35.96 -27.56
C ALA A 203 28.16 34.63 -26.88
N VAL A 204 28.12 33.50 -27.60
CA VAL A 204 28.49 32.18 -27.09
C VAL A 204 29.44 31.52 -28.10
N GLU A 205 30.69 31.31 -27.70
CA GLU A 205 31.70 30.74 -28.60
C GLU A 205 31.34 29.33 -29.07
N SER A 206 31.69 29.00 -30.31
CA SER A 206 31.38 27.74 -31.01
C SER A 206 29.90 27.54 -31.38
N TYR A 207 29.60 26.45 -32.09
CA TYR A 207 28.24 26.08 -32.51
C TYR A 207 27.32 25.87 -31.30
N ASN A 208 26.09 26.40 -31.38
CA ASN A 208 25.03 26.15 -30.40
C ASN A 208 24.08 25.10 -30.99
N GLU A 209 23.76 24.07 -30.23
CA GLU A 209 22.92 22.95 -30.68
C GLU A 209 21.62 22.84 -29.90
N TYR A 210 20.55 22.56 -30.63
CA TYR A 210 19.18 22.49 -30.13
C TYR A 210 18.49 21.20 -30.59
N ASP A 211 18.06 20.38 -29.64
CA ASP A 211 17.50 19.04 -29.88
C ASP A 211 15.98 19.06 -30.09
N ALA A 212 15.26 19.87 -29.31
CA ALA A 212 13.81 19.94 -29.38
C ALA A 212 13.28 21.29 -28.88
N VAL A 213 12.01 21.58 -29.20
CA VAL A 213 11.28 22.69 -28.59
C VAL A 213 9.87 22.25 -28.21
N ALA A 214 9.49 22.55 -26.97
CA ALA A 214 8.19 22.26 -26.40
C ALA A 214 7.42 23.54 -26.05
N ILE A 215 6.09 23.49 -26.15
CA ILE A 215 5.17 24.54 -25.68
C ILE A 215 4.07 23.93 -24.81
N SER A 216 3.61 24.68 -23.81
CA SER A 216 2.56 24.22 -22.88
C SER A 216 1.71 25.39 -22.36
N PRO A 217 0.40 25.20 -22.07
CA PRO A 217 -0.42 26.17 -21.36
C PRO A 217 -0.19 26.16 -19.83
N VAL A 218 0.64 25.25 -19.32
CA VAL A 218 1.17 25.27 -17.95
C VAL A 218 2.69 25.40 -17.96
N SER A 219 3.29 25.78 -16.83
CA SER A 219 4.75 25.91 -16.72
C SER A 219 5.42 24.58 -17.03
N LEU A 220 6.44 24.61 -17.88
CA LEU A 220 7.33 23.47 -18.13
C LEU A 220 8.42 23.35 -17.05
N THR A 221 8.54 24.34 -16.15
CA THR A 221 9.45 24.27 -15.02
C THR A 221 8.94 23.17 -14.08
N PRO A 222 9.73 22.13 -13.80
CA PRO A 222 9.31 21.09 -12.86
C PRO A 222 8.90 21.75 -11.53
N PRO A 223 7.74 21.38 -10.96
CA PRO A 223 7.26 21.98 -9.73
C PRO A 223 8.33 21.79 -8.65
N TYR A 224 8.68 22.87 -7.95
CA TYR A 224 9.50 22.77 -6.74
C TYR A 224 8.56 22.45 -5.60
N TYR A 225 8.70 21.26 -5.02
CA TYR A 225 7.83 20.81 -3.94
C TYR A 225 8.62 20.14 -2.83
N VAL A 226 8.07 20.24 -1.62
CA VAL A 226 8.55 19.57 -0.41
C VAL A 226 7.49 18.57 0.02
N ASN A 227 7.90 17.37 0.39
CA ASN A 227 6.99 16.41 1.02
C ASN A 227 7.51 16.02 2.40
N THR A 228 6.60 15.62 3.27
CA THR A 228 6.93 15.05 4.57
C THR A 228 6.60 13.55 4.60
N MET A 229 7.10 12.87 5.63
CA MET A 229 6.74 11.48 5.93
C MET A 229 5.20 11.28 5.95
N PRO A 230 4.67 10.07 5.74
CA PRO A 230 3.22 9.84 5.78
C PRO A 230 2.56 10.33 7.07
N SER A 231 1.37 10.94 6.96
CA SER A 231 0.69 11.55 8.12
C SER A 231 -0.30 10.61 8.81
N ASN A 232 -0.35 10.63 10.15
CA ASN A 232 -1.38 9.95 10.93
C ASN A 232 -2.79 10.49 10.62
N SER A 233 -2.90 11.75 10.18
CA SER A 233 -4.18 12.35 9.79
C SER A 233 -4.73 11.79 8.48
N PHE A 234 -3.87 11.19 7.64
CA PHE A 234 -4.27 10.51 6.42
C PHE A 234 -4.66 9.06 6.72
N SER A 235 -3.82 8.34 7.49
CA SER A 235 -4.15 7.01 7.99
C SER A 235 -3.58 6.81 9.40
N SER A 236 -4.38 6.23 10.29
CA SER A 236 -3.98 5.92 11.67
C SER A 236 -2.87 4.86 11.76
N THR A 237 -2.52 4.21 10.65
CA THR A 237 -1.37 3.29 10.55
C THR A 237 -0.03 4.01 10.53
N PHE A 238 0.02 5.27 10.12
CA PHE A 238 1.27 5.99 9.90
C PHE A 238 1.59 6.99 11.00
N ALA A 239 2.85 7.44 11.04
CA ALA A 239 3.41 8.41 11.97
C ALA A 239 3.05 8.12 13.43
N ASN A 240 3.12 6.85 13.82
CA ASN A 240 2.90 6.42 15.19
C ASN A 240 4.22 6.47 15.98
N ALA A 241 4.18 6.98 17.21
CA ALA A 241 5.36 7.13 18.05
C ALA A 241 5.07 6.78 19.52
N MET A 242 6.11 6.44 20.28
CA MET A 242 6.02 6.24 21.73
C MET A 242 6.74 7.36 22.48
N ALA A 243 6.11 7.90 23.52
CA ALA A 243 6.73 8.93 24.35
C ALA A 243 8.05 8.43 24.96
N GLY A 244 9.10 9.25 24.86
CA GLY A 244 10.44 8.91 25.34
C GLY A 244 11.25 7.97 24.44
N VAL A 245 10.72 7.58 23.27
CA VAL A 245 11.41 6.73 22.29
C VAL A 245 11.71 7.56 21.03
N PRO A 246 12.90 7.43 20.42
CA PRO A 246 13.21 8.10 19.16
C PRO A 246 12.30 7.66 18.01
N ILE A 247 11.87 8.61 17.19
CA ILE A 247 11.24 8.42 15.88
C ILE A 247 11.98 9.27 14.85
N ALA A 248 12.19 8.73 13.64
CA ALA A 248 12.69 9.53 12.53
C ALA A 248 11.58 10.46 12.04
N VAL A 249 11.83 11.77 12.06
CA VAL A 249 10.95 12.80 11.50
C VAL A 249 11.62 13.39 10.28
N TRP A 250 10.97 13.30 9.13
CA TRP A 250 11.66 13.48 7.85
C TRP A 250 10.73 13.90 6.70
N GLY A 251 11.35 14.24 5.58
CA GLY A 251 10.74 14.56 4.31
C GLY A 251 11.76 14.60 3.17
N ASN A 252 11.38 15.14 2.02
CA ASN A 252 12.26 15.33 0.86
C ASN A 252 11.96 16.65 0.15
N VAL A 253 12.83 17.03 -0.79
CA VAL A 253 12.63 18.18 -1.67
C VAL A 253 12.94 17.80 -3.10
N HIS A 254 12.12 18.29 -4.02
CA HIS A 254 12.20 17.98 -5.43
C HIS A 254 12.43 19.22 -6.28
N ASN A 255 13.17 19.01 -7.37
CA ASN A 255 13.50 20.06 -8.32
C ASN A 255 14.17 21.26 -7.62
N GLY A 256 14.08 22.47 -8.14
CA GLY A 256 14.74 23.61 -7.52
C GLY A 256 16.16 23.88 -8.03
N THR A 257 16.80 24.91 -7.49
CA THR A 257 18.20 25.25 -7.76
C THR A 257 19.04 24.99 -6.50
N PRO A 258 19.89 23.95 -6.46
CA PRO A 258 20.81 23.74 -5.35
C PRO A 258 21.81 24.91 -5.15
N PRO A 259 22.40 25.09 -3.96
CA PRO A 259 22.16 24.33 -2.73
C PRO A 259 20.83 24.71 -2.06
N TYR A 260 20.25 23.78 -1.30
CA TYR A 260 19.04 24.02 -0.50
C TYR A 260 19.36 24.23 0.98
N ASN A 261 18.48 24.94 1.68
CA ASN A 261 18.46 25.03 3.13
C ASN A 261 17.09 24.59 3.66
N TYR A 262 17.03 24.02 4.86
CA TYR A 262 15.79 23.54 5.45
C TYR A 262 15.59 24.04 6.87
N LYS A 263 14.32 24.00 7.30
CA LYS A 263 13.88 24.09 8.70
C LYS A 263 12.87 22.98 8.93
N LEU A 264 13.12 22.15 9.93
CA LEU A 264 12.27 21.04 10.35
C LEU A 264 11.72 21.34 11.74
N GLU A 265 10.43 21.63 11.83
CA GLU A 265 9.73 21.93 13.08
C GLU A 265 9.01 20.68 13.57
N TYR A 266 9.24 20.26 14.81
CA TYR A 266 8.71 18.98 15.33
C TYR A 266 7.28 19.08 15.90
N GLY A 267 6.74 20.29 16.02
CA GLY A 267 5.40 20.56 16.57
C GLY A 267 5.33 20.68 18.10
N ASP A 268 6.41 20.38 18.82
CA ASP A 268 6.51 20.51 20.29
C ASP A 268 7.24 21.80 20.75
N GLY A 269 7.52 22.70 19.80
CA GLY A 269 8.28 23.93 20.02
C GLY A 269 9.78 23.81 19.77
N THR A 270 10.28 22.61 19.46
CA THR A 270 11.67 22.39 19.01
C THR A 270 11.77 22.30 17.49
N SER A 271 12.96 22.55 16.94
CA SER A 271 13.21 22.50 15.50
C SER A 271 14.69 22.35 15.17
N ASP A 272 14.99 21.73 14.03
CA ASP A 272 16.32 21.72 13.41
C ASP A 272 16.34 22.57 12.13
N SER A 273 17.53 23.00 11.72
CA SER A 273 17.73 23.73 10.46
C SER A 273 19.16 23.60 9.97
N GLY A 274 19.36 23.72 8.65
CA GLY A 274 20.69 23.62 8.06
C GLY A 274 20.68 23.58 6.54
N ALA A 275 21.84 23.30 5.95
CA ALA A 275 21.94 22.99 4.53
C ALA A 275 21.42 21.57 4.27
N VAL A 276 20.75 21.35 3.14
CA VAL A 276 20.31 20.02 2.72
C VAL A 276 21.52 19.29 2.13
N ALA A 277 21.88 18.16 2.73
CA ALA A 277 22.95 17.29 2.24
C ALA A 277 22.46 16.34 1.14
N ASP A 278 21.24 15.82 1.30
CA ASP A 278 20.59 14.88 0.38
C ASP A 278 19.13 15.32 0.17
N PRO A 279 18.74 15.77 -1.03
CA PRO A 279 17.35 16.13 -1.34
C PRO A 279 16.37 14.97 -1.16
N HIS A 280 16.82 13.71 -1.29
CA HIS A 280 16.00 12.51 -1.11
C HIS A 280 15.59 12.27 0.35
N TYR A 281 16.38 12.76 1.31
CA TYR A 281 16.09 12.56 2.73
C TYR A 281 16.59 13.74 3.57
N ILE A 282 15.64 14.52 4.07
CA ILE A 282 15.85 15.61 5.03
C ILE A 282 15.15 15.22 6.33
N GLY A 283 15.90 14.80 7.34
CA GLY A 283 15.31 14.36 8.60
C GLY A 283 16.30 14.12 9.72
N ALA A 284 15.77 13.90 10.91
CA ALA A 284 16.52 13.55 12.11
C ALA A 284 15.65 12.72 13.07
N ASP A 285 16.30 11.98 13.97
CA ASP A 285 15.63 11.30 15.07
C ASP A 285 15.20 12.32 16.14
N HIS A 286 13.93 12.28 16.53
CA HIS A 286 13.36 13.14 17.57
C HIS A 286 12.72 12.33 18.69
N ILE A 287 12.73 12.86 19.91
CA ILE A 287 12.12 12.23 21.09
C ILE A 287 11.03 13.15 21.65
N TYR A 288 9.78 12.74 21.50
CA TYR A 288 8.64 13.41 22.11
C TYR A 288 8.52 13.02 23.59
N ALA A 289 8.55 14.00 24.50
CA ALA A 289 8.49 13.75 25.94
C ALA A 289 7.07 13.38 26.43
N THR A 290 6.03 13.89 25.79
CA THR A 290 4.63 13.71 26.22
C THR A 290 3.76 13.15 25.10
N ALA A 291 2.82 12.28 25.46
CA ALA A 291 1.85 11.72 24.53
C ALA A 291 0.83 12.77 24.08
N ALA A 292 0.82 13.08 22.79
CA ALA A 292 -0.09 13.99 22.12
C ALA A 292 0.03 13.80 20.59
N PRO A 293 -0.92 14.28 19.78
CA PRO A 293 -0.64 14.55 18.39
C PRO A 293 0.27 15.78 18.26
N TYR A 294 1.27 15.73 17.38
CA TYR A 294 2.14 16.85 17.02
C TYR A 294 2.12 17.05 15.52
N THR A 295 1.97 18.30 15.07
CA THR A 295 2.09 18.66 13.65
C THR A 295 3.53 19.05 13.38
N MET A 296 4.27 18.20 12.67
CA MET A 296 5.59 18.54 12.16
C MET A 296 5.46 19.33 10.86
N ARG A 297 6.47 20.16 10.56
CA ARG A 297 6.56 20.92 9.31
C ARG A 297 7.99 20.90 8.78
N LEU A 298 8.15 20.54 7.51
CA LEU A 298 9.41 20.72 6.79
C LEU A 298 9.26 21.90 5.85
N THR A 299 10.12 22.91 5.96
CA THR A 299 10.21 24.04 5.01
C THR A 299 11.57 24.03 4.35
N VAL A 300 11.63 24.15 3.02
CA VAL A 300 12.89 24.14 2.26
C VAL A 300 12.97 25.34 1.32
N TRP A 301 14.15 25.97 1.29
CA TRP A 301 14.49 27.08 0.40
C TRP A 301 15.56 26.64 -0.61
N ASP A 302 15.38 26.96 -1.88
CA ASP A 302 16.40 26.78 -2.91
C ASP A 302 17.27 28.05 -3.09
N ASN A 303 18.37 27.95 -3.84
CA ASN A 303 19.26 29.07 -4.14
C ASN A 303 18.66 30.07 -5.16
N GLY A 304 17.57 29.69 -5.83
CA GLY A 304 16.78 30.55 -6.71
C GLY A 304 15.78 31.43 -5.96
N GLY A 305 15.63 31.26 -4.64
CA GLY A 305 14.70 32.00 -3.80
C GLY A 305 13.29 31.39 -3.74
N ARG A 306 13.08 30.19 -4.29
CA ARG A 306 11.85 29.42 -4.10
C ARG A 306 11.79 28.86 -2.68
N VAL A 307 10.58 28.76 -2.15
CA VAL A 307 10.29 28.17 -0.86
C VAL A 307 9.02 27.33 -0.98
N ASP A 308 9.04 26.17 -0.34
CA ASP A 308 7.87 25.33 -0.19
C ASP A 308 7.92 24.61 1.16
N TYR A 309 6.78 24.09 1.60
CA TYR A 309 6.67 23.35 2.85
C TYR A 309 5.56 22.32 2.80
N ASP A 310 5.70 21.31 3.65
CA ASP A 310 4.65 20.32 3.89
C ASP A 310 4.58 19.95 5.39
N GLU A 311 3.45 19.35 5.80
CA GLU A 311 3.13 19.03 7.19
C GLU A 311 2.58 17.62 7.35
N SER A 312 3.02 16.95 8.42
CA SER A 312 2.47 15.67 8.85
C SER A 312 2.12 15.66 10.34
N VAL A 313 1.09 14.86 10.69
CA VAL A 313 0.68 14.66 12.08
C VAL A 313 1.31 13.38 12.60
N ILE A 314 2.12 13.50 13.66
CA ILE A 314 2.68 12.37 14.41
C ILE A 314 1.84 12.13 15.65
N LYS A 315 1.34 10.90 15.82
CA LYS A 315 0.58 10.49 17.00
C LYS A 315 1.48 9.80 18.02
N VAL A 316 1.74 10.49 19.13
CA VAL A 316 2.56 9.96 20.23
C VAL A 316 1.68 9.31 21.29
N TYR A 317 1.96 8.04 21.60
CA TYR A 317 1.28 7.24 22.61
C TYR A 317 2.10 7.15 23.91
N PRO A 318 1.45 7.11 25.09
CA PRO A 318 2.17 6.87 26.34
C PRO A 318 2.62 5.40 26.45
N LEU A 319 1.79 4.47 25.95
CA LEU A 319 2.10 3.06 25.80
C LEU A 319 1.32 2.52 24.59
N PRO A 320 1.98 2.26 23.44
CA PRO A 320 1.30 1.74 22.25
C PRO A 320 0.92 0.26 22.43
N THR A 321 -0.24 -0.13 21.87
CA THR A 321 -0.65 -1.55 21.76
C THR A 321 0.31 -2.32 20.86
N GLN A 322 0.25 -3.65 20.87
CA GLN A 322 1.10 -4.48 19.99
C GLN A 322 0.85 -4.16 18.51
N GLN A 323 -0.41 -3.95 18.10
CA GLN A 323 -0.70 -3.56 16.72
C GLN A 323 -0.11 -2.20 16.35
N ILE A 324 -0.15 -1.21 17.25
CA ILE A 324 0.51 0.09 17.01
C ILE A 324 2.03 -0.11 16.91
N GLN A 325 2.64 -0.95 17.74
CA GLN A 325 4.06 -1.28 17.64
C GLN A 325 4.41 -1.97 16.31
N VAL A 326 3.52 -2.83 15.80
CA VAL A 326 3.66 -3.43 14.45
C VAL A 326 3.64 -2.34 13.39
N ASN A 327 2.67 -1.42 13.44
CA ASN A 327 2.60 -0.30 12.49
C ASN A 327 3.87 0.57 12.52
N MET A 328 4.37 0.87 13.73
CA MET A 328 5.63 1.59 13.92
C MET A 328 6.82 0.85 13.30
N ALA A 329 6.89 -0.48 13.48
CA ALA A 329 7.95 -1.30 12.90
C ALA A 329 7.87 -1.37 11.38
N ILE A 330 6.66 -1.50 10.81
CA ILE A 330 6.41 -1.46 9.37
C ILE A 330 6.89 -0.14 8.78
N GLU A 331 6.44 1.00 9.32
CA GLU A 331 6.82 2.34 8.82
C GLU A 331 8.33 2.56 8.87
N LYS A 332 8.98 2.11 9.95
CA LYS A 332 10.44 2.15 10.08
C LYS A 332 11.14 1.27 9.04
N GLY A 333 10.57 0.12 8.71
CA GLY A 333 11.05 -0.77 7.64
C GLY A 333 10.86 -0.19 6.24
N LEU A 334 9.72 0.45 5.98
CA LEU A 334 9.45 1.15 4.71
C LEU A 334 10.41 2.32 4.51
N LEU A 335 10.70 3.08 5.58
CA LEU A 335 11.73 4.12 5.54
C LEU A 335 13.11 3.54 5.23
N TYR A 336 13.46 2.38 5.79
CA TYR A 336 14.70 1.69 5.44
C TYR A 336 14.74 1.36 3.94
N LEU A 337 13.68 0.79 3.38
CA LEU A 337 13.60 0.50 1.95
C LEU A 337 13.73 1.78 1.10
N TYR A 338 12.98 2.83 1.42
CA TYR A 338 13.02 4.12 0.72
C TYR A 338 14.44 4.72 0.64
N LYS A 339 15.18 4.67 1.75
CA LYS A 339 16.56 5.20 1.82
C LYS A 339 17.59 4.35 1.08
N ASN A 340 17.27 3.10 0.76
CA ASN A 340 18.19 2.12 0.17
C ASN A 340 17.79 1.69 -1.25
N GLN A 341 16.86 2.43 -1.89
CA GLN A 341 16.58 2.27 -3.31
C GLN A 341 17.69 2.95 -4.14
N TYR A 342 18.04 2.33 -5.26
CA TYR A 342 18.97 2.92 -6.23
C TYR A 342 18.24 3.88 -7.17
N GLY A 343 18.97 4.80 -7.80
CA GLY A 343 18.39 5.86 -8.62
C GLY A 343 17.67 5.38 -9.91
N ASP A 344 17.87 4.14 -10.31
CA ASP A 344 17.13 3.47 -11.39
C ASP A 344 15.91 2.68 -10.89
N GLY A 345 15.58 2.77 -9.59
CA GLY A 345 14.38 2.20 -8.97
C GLY A 345 14.56 0.84 -8.32
N HIS A 346 15.70 0.17 -8.50
CA HIS A 346 15.86 -1.18 -7.95
C HIS A 346 16.28 -1.21 -6.48
N TRP A 347 16.01 -2.34 -5.84
CA TRP A 347 16.67 -2.76 -4.62
C TRP A 347 17.65 -3.88 -4.91
N TYR A 348 18.85 -3.77 -4.34
CA TYR A 348 19.91 -4.73 -4.62
C TYR A 348 19.65 -6.07 -3.91
N ASP A 349 19.86 -7.17 -4.64
CA ASP A 349 20.07 -8.50 -4.08
C ASP A 349 21.15 -9.29 -4.84
N SER A 350 21.50 -10.46 -4.30
CA SER A 350 22.50 -11.34 -4.91
C SER A 350 21.96 -12.15 -6.12
N TYR A 351 20.71 -11.97 -6.51
CA TYR A 351 19.95 -12.85 -7.41
C TYR A 351 19.33 -12.11 -8.60
N GLY A 352 19.83 -10.92 -8.94
CA GLY A 352 19.40 -10.16 -10.13
C GLY A 352 18.38 -9.07 -9.86
N ASN A 353 18.24 -8.63 -8.60
CA ASN A 353 17.51 -7.46 -8.10
C ASN A 353 15.98 -7.48 -8.24
N ILE A 354 15.41 -8.23 -9.20
CA ILE A 354 13.94 -8.30 -9.38
C ILE A 354 13.25 -8.89 -8.15
N GLY A 355 13.86 -9.87 -7.48
CA GLY A 355 13.32 -10.44 -6.25
C GLY A 355 13.21 -9.40 -5.12
N ALA A 356 14.30 -8.70 -4.82
CA ALA A 356 14.28 -7.61 -3.83
C ALA A 356 13.39 -6.44 -4.24
N THR A 357 13.40 -6.06 -5.52
CA THR A 357 12.60 -4.94 -6.03
C THR A 357 11.12 -5.25 -5.95
N GLY A 358 10.68 -6.41 -6.43
CA GLY A 358 9.28 -6.82 -6.33
C GLY A 358 8.81 -6.99 -4.89
N ALA A 359 9.64 -7.56 -4.00
CA ALA A 359 9.27 -7.68 -2.59
C ALA A 359 9.17 -6.31 -1.89
N ALA A 360 10.09 -5.39 -2.20
CA ALA A 360 10.08 -4.04 -1.65
C ALA A 360 8.86 -3.24 -2.11
N LEU A 361 8.54 -3.28 -3.41
CA LEU A 361 7.32 -2.70 -3.96
C LEU A 361 6.08 -3.26 -3.27
N LEU A 362 5.98 -4.59 -3.18
CA LEU A 362 4.85 -5.24 -2.52
C LEU A 362 4.73 -4.82 -1.05
N ALA A 363 5.84 -4.59 -0.35
CA ALA A 363 5.83 -4.09 1.03
C ALA A 363 5.24 -2.66 1.12
N PHE A 364 5.50 -1.79 0.15
CA PHE A 364 4.86 -0.48 0.06
C PHE A 364 3.38 -0.59 -0.30
N GLU A 365 3.07 -1.38 -1.33
CA GLU A 365 1.74 -1.57 -1.90
C GLU A 365 0.75 -2.16 -0.89
N GLU A 366 1.12 -3.25 -0.21
CA GLU A 366 0.28 -3.86 0.82
C GLU A 366 0.05 -2.95 2.04
N ASN A 367 0.86 -1.89 2.20
CA ASN A 367 0.66 -0.88 3.23
C ASN A 367 0.02 0.41 2.70
N GLY A 368 -0.58 0.39 1.51
CA GLY A 368 -1.40 1.48 0.97
C GLY A 368 -0.62 2.55 0.20
N HIS A 369 0.66 2.30 -0.10
CA HIS A 369 1.46 3.19 -0.94
C HIS A 369 1.52 2.61 -2.36
N LEU A 370 0.93 3.31 -3.32
CA LEU A 370 0.86 2.94 -4.73
C LEU A 370 1.53 4.03 -5.59
N HIS A 371 1.99 3.70 -6.78
CA HIS A 371 2.55 4.67 -7.73
C HIS A 371 1.51 5.68 -8.22
N THR A 372 0.23 5.30 -8.26
CA THR A 372 -0.89 6.19 -8.61
C THR A 372 -1.28 7.17 -7.51
N ASN A 373 -0.72 7.04 -6.31
CA ASN A 373 -1.03 7.98 -5.23
C ASN A 373 -0.47 9.37 -5.55
N ASP A 374 -1.12 10.41 -5.02
CA ASP A 374 -0.61 11.78 -5.15
C ASP A 374 0.74 11.89 -4.43
N PHE A 375 1.81 12.09 -5.21
CA PHE A 375 3.18 12.20 -4.70
C PHE A 375 3.36 13.34 -3.70
N ASN A 376 2.47 14.36 -3.71
CA ASN A 376 2.50 15.46 -2.75
C ASN A 376 2.03 15.04 -1.35
N THR A 377 1.25 13.97 -1.24
CA THR A 377 0.73 13.46 0.03
C THR A 377 1.25 12.06 0.38
N ASN A 378 1.89 11.39 -0.58
CA ASN A 378 2.51 10.08 -0.42
C ASN A 378 3.93 10.10 -0.98
N ILE A 379 4.88 10.38 -0.09
CA ILE A 379 6.31 10.54 -0.40
C ILE A 379 6.94 9.33 -1.12
N TYR A 380 6.32 8.15 -1.05
CA TYR A 380 6.83 6.93 -1.68
C TYR A 380 6.35 6.73 -3.13
N ALA A 381 5.29 7.42 -3.58
CA ALA A 381 4.62 7.13 -4.85
C ALA A 381 5.57 7.17 -6.06
N GLU A 382 6.37 8.22 -6.18
CA GLU A 382 7.36 8.37 -7.26
C GLU A 382 8.42 7.26 -7.26
N TYR A 383 8.81 6.79 -6.08
CA TYR A 383 9.82 5.75 -5.91
C TYR A 383 9.28 4.36 -6.17
N ILE A 384 7.99 4.15 -5.92
CA ILE A 384 7.27 2.93 -6.33
C ILE A 384 7.18 2.90 -7.85
N ASP A 385 6.86 4.03 -8.50
CA ASP A 385 6.86 4.14 -9.97
C ASP A 385 8.23 3.80 -10.57
N LEU A 386 9.32 4.33 -10.00
CA LEU A 386 10.68 3.99 -10.41
C LEU A 386 10.97 2.48 -10.31
N GLY A 387 10.55 1.83 -9.23
CA GLY A 387 10.73 0.38 -9.06
C GLY A 387 9.92 -0.45 -10.05
N LEU A 388 8.67 -0.07 -10.34
CA LEU A 388 7.85 -0.70 -11.37
C LEU A 388 8.48 -0.52 -12.76
N ASN A 389 8.95 0.69 -13.08
CA ASN A 389 9.66 1.00 -14.32
C ASN A 389 10.94 0.17 -14.47
N TYR A 390 11.65 -0.11 -13.39
CA TYR A 390 12.80 -1.03 -13.39
C TYR A 390 12.37 -2.46 -13.74
N ILE A 391 11.30 -2.97 -13.13
CA ILE A 391 10.78 -4.32 -13.44
C ILE A 391 10.42 -4.41 -14.93
N PHE A 392 9.61 -3.47 -15.45
CA PHE A 392 9.21 -3.48 -16.87
C PHE A 392 10.39 -3.33 -17.83
N ALA A 393 11.39 -2.49 -17.50
CA ALA A 393 12.59 -2.32 -18.30
C ALA A 393 13.43 -3.60 -18.42
N ASN A 394 13.32 -4.52 -17.45
CA ASN A 394 14.06 -5.77 -17.41
C ASN A 394 13.20 -7.00 -17.82
N SER A 395 11.91 -6.79 -18.08
CA SER A 395 11.00 -7.85 -18.53
C SER A 395 11.32 -8.30 -19.96
N THR A 396 11.22 -9.61 -20.22
CA THR A 396 11.54 -10.23 -21.50
C THR A 396 10.32 -10.91 -22.11
N GLN A 397 9.97 -10.50 -23.33
CA GLN A 397 8.96 -11.17 -24.15
C GLN A 397 9.55 -12.45 -24.73
N HIS A 398 8.73 -13.49 -24.79
CA HIS A 398 9.15 -14.83 -25.17
C HIS A 398 8.08 -15.48 -26.07
N ALA A 399 8.50 -16.04 -27.20
CA ALA A 399 7.58 -16.75 -28.08
C ALA A 399 7.11 -18.05 -27.39
N ILE A 400 5.79 -18.26 -27.35
CA ILE A 400 5.18 -19.44 -26.74
C ILE A 400 4.48 -20.29 -27.79
N ASP A 401 4.29 -21.56 -27.48
CA ASP A 401 3.60 -22.51 -28.34
C ASP A 401 2.79 -23.53 -27.54
N MET A 402 2.07 -24.37 -28.27
CA MET A 402 1.16 -25.37 -27.73
C MET A 402 1.88 -26.36 -26.80
N GLN A 403 1.47 -26.41 -25.53
CA GLN A 403 1.95 -27.42 -24.58
C GLN A 403 1.14 -28.72 -24.65
N TYR A 404 1.64 -29.80 -24.04
CA TYR A 404 0.95 -31.09 -24.09
C TYR A 404 -0.41 -31.04 -23.38
N ALA A 405 -0.49 -30.31 -22.26
CA ALA A 405 -1.69 -30.23 -21.43
C ALA A 405 -2.76 -29.26 -21.96
N GLY A 406 -2.37 -28.24 -22.74
CA GLY A 406 -3.29 -27.24 -23.26
C GLY A 406 -2.58 -26.07 -23.93
N ASN A 407 -3.36 -25.18 -24.55
CA ASN A 407 -2.82 -23.95 -25.15
C ASN A 407 -2.55 -22.96 -24.01
N PRO A 408 -1.29 -22.51 -23.81
CA PRO A 408 -0.99 -21.47 -22.85
C PRO A 408 -1.39 -20.09 -23.36
N ASP A 409 -1.30 -19.82 -24.67
CA ASP A 409 -1.62 -18.53 -25.29
C ASP A 409 -3.13 -18.24 -25.21
N SER A 410 -3.52 -17.37 -24.29
CA SER A 410 -4.91 -17.12 -23.90
C SER A 410 -5.58 -16.05 -24.74
N ASP A 411 -4.83 -15.09 -25.26
CA ASP A 411 -5.30 -14.00 -26.11
C ASP A 411 -4.95 -14.20 -27.61
N GLY A 412 -4.08 -15.15 -27.93
CA GLY A 412 -3.80 -15.61 -29.28
C GLY A 412 -2.73 -14.81 -30.01
N ASP A 413 -1.89 -14.07 -29.28
CA ASP A 413 -0.87 -13.19 -29.86
C ASP A 413 0.46 -13.93 -30.15
N GLY A 414 0.63 -15.13 -29.59
CA GLY A 414 1.79 -16.01 -29.74
C GLY A 414 2.96 -15.72 -28.79
N PHE A 415 2.76 -14.87 -27.78
CA PHE A 415 3.81 -14.43 -26.87
C PHE A 415 3.41 -14.60 -25.40
N GLY A 416 4.43 -14.77 -24.58
CA GLY A 416 4.34 -14.57 -23.14
C GLY A 416 5.41 -13.58 -22.69
N VAL A 417 5.38 -13.19 -21.42
CA VAL A 417 6.38 -12.31 -20.82
C VAL A 417 6.81 -12.79 -19.44
N TYR A 418 8.05 -12.49 -19.06
CA TYR A 418 8.52 -12.72 -17.70
C TYR A 418 9.41 -11.55 -17.22
N THR A 419 9.34 -11.26 -15.92
CA THR A 419 10.13 -10.17 -15.29
C THR A 419 11.55 -10.62 -14.95
N ASN A 420 11.75 -11.93 -14.77
CA ASN A 420 13.07 -12.55 -14.59
C ASN A 420 13.03 -14.00 -15.10
N TYR A 421 14.15 -14.55 -15.57
CA TYR A 421 14.18 -15.96 -15.97
C TYR A 421 14.04 -16.90 -14.76
N ASP A 422 14.51 -16.48 -13.58
CA ASP A 422 14.37 -17.20 -12.33
C ASP A 422 12.92 -17.13 -11.83
N ASN A 423 12.31 -18.27 -11.55
CA ASN A 423 10.88 -18.39 -11.21
C ASN A 423 10.53 -17.73 -9.86
N TYR A 424 11.48 -17.66 -8.91
CA TYR A 424 11.24 -16.98 -7.64
C TYR A 424 11.14 -15.48 -7.87
N ALA A 425 12.15 -14.91 -8.52
CA ALA A 425 12.17 -13.49 -8.85
C ALA A 425 11.02 -13.12 -9.80
N ASN A 426 10.71 -13.98 -10.78
CA ASN A 426 9.58 -13.76 -11.69
C ASN A 426 8.26 -13.63 -10.93
N GLY A 427 7.94 -14.61 -10.10
CA GLY A 427 6.69 -14.57 -9.33
C GLY A 427 6.64 -13.38 -8.39
N ILE A 428 7.72 -13.04 -7.69
CA ILE A 428 7.77 -11.86 -6.81
C ILE A 428 7.57 -10.56 -7.59
N GLY A 429 8.21 -10.40 -8.75
CA GLY A 429 8.03 -9.24 -9.62
C GLY A 429 6.60 -9.11 -10.16
N LEU A 430 5.97 -10.23 -10.54
CA LEU A 430 4.57 -10.24 -10.98
C LEU A 430 3.60 -9.90 -9.84
N LEU A 431 3.89 -10.31 -8.60
CA LEU A 431 3.08 -9.91 -7.45
C LEU A 431 3.11 -8.39 -7.22
N ALA A 432 4.25 -7.73 -7.43
CA ALA A 432 4.33 -6.26 -7.38
C ALA A 432 3.51 -5.60 -8.50
N ILE A 433 3.59 -6.11 -9.72
CA ILE A 433 2.75 -5.60 -10.84
C ILE A 433 1.25 -5.73 -10.51
N ILE A 434 0.84 -6.83 -9.87
CA ILE A 434 -0.55 -6.99 -9.42
C ILE A 434 -0.86 -6.03 -8.25
N GLY A 435 0.07 -5.86 -7.31
CA GLY A 435 -0.06 -5.00 -6.13
C GLY A 435 -0.16 -3.52 -6.46
N ALA A 436 0.40 -3.08 -7.59
CA ALA A 436 0.32 -1.72 -8.09
C ALA A 436 -1.13 -1.23 -8.33
N HIS A 437 -2.10 -2.14 -8.48
CA HIS A 437 -3.51 -1.78 -8.64
C HIS A 437 -4.48 -2.64 -7.81
N GLY A 438 -5.26 -2.00 -6.94
CA GLY A 438 -6.33 -2.64 -6.17
C GLY A 438 -7.57 -3.07 -6.97
N THR A 439 -7.64 -2.76 -8.28
CA THR A 439 -8.74 -3.13 -9.17
C THR A 439 -8.29 -3.44 -10.60
N ALA A 440 -9.02 -4.33 -11.28
CA ALA A 440 -8.81 -4.62 -12.70
C ALA A 440 -8.99 -3.36 -13.59
N ALA A 441 -9.97 -2.51 -13.26
CA ALA A 441 -10.25 -1.30 -14.03
C ALA A 441 -9.03 -0.36 -14.04
N GLY A 442 -8.38 -0.15 -12.89
CA GLY A 442 -7.14 0.62 -12.82
C GLY A 442 -6.04 0.03 -13.70
N ALA A 443 -5.80 -1.28 -13.58
CA ALA A 443 -4.79 -1.98 -14.38
C ALA A 443 -5.06 -1.97 -15.90
N MET A 444 -6.34 -1.90 -16.32
CA MET A 444 -6.74 -1.81 -17.74
C MET A 444 -6.61 -0.39 -18.32
N THR A 445 -6.50 0.63 -17.48
CA THR A 445 -6.36 2.03 -17.93
C THR A 445 -4.95 2.57 -17.77
N ASP A 446 -4.19 2.04 -16.82
CA ASP A 446 -2.81 2.46 -16.60
C ASP A 446 -1.87 1.78 -17.59
N THR A 447 -1.01 2.57 -18.22
CA THR A 447 -0.10 2.13 -19.27
C THR A 447 1.34 2.23 -18.82
N ILE A 448 2.12 1.21 -19.16
CA ILE A 448 3.54 1.14 -18.87
C ILE A 448 4.27 2.27 -19.62
N ASN A 449 5.19 2.94 -18.92
CA ASN A 449 5.95 4.08 -19.43
C ASN A 449 7.45 3.78 -19.65
N SER A 450 7.86 2.52 -19.52
CA SER A 450 9.25 2.09 -19.59
C SER A 450 9.45 0.81 -20.42
N GLY A 451 10.64 0.63 -20.96
CA GLY A 451 11.04 -0.58 -21.68
C GLY A 451 10.36 -0.77 -23.03
N VAL A 452 10.26 -2.02 -23.47
CA VAL A 452 9.65 -2.38 -24.76
C VAL A 452 8.11 -2.45 -24.72
N TYR A 453 7.53 -2.29 -23.53
CA TYR A 453 6.08 -2.39 -23.27
C TYR A 453 5.40 -1.03 -23.16
N ILE A 454 6.08 0.05 -23.55
CA ILE A 454 5.52 1.42 -23.50
C ILE A 454 4.16 1.47 -24.22
N GLY A 455 3.14 1.92 -23.51
CA GLY A 455 1.76 2.02 -24.00
C GLY A 455 0.91 0.75 -23.87
N GLN A 456 1.49 -0.39 -23.46
CA GLN A 456 0.73 -1.58 -23.04
C GLN A 456 0.14 -1.33 -21.65
N THR A 457 -1.06 -1.85 -21.38
CA THR A 457 -1.67 -1.74 -20.05
C THR A 457 -1.05 -2.75 -19.08
N PHE A 458 -1.10 -2.47 -17.78
CA PHE A 458 -0.68 -3.44 -16.75
C PHE A 458 -1.48 -4.74 -16.83
N TYR A 459 -2.77 -4.63 -17.17
CA TYR A 459 -3.64 -5.78 -17.36
C TYR A 459 -3.19 -6.65 -18.54
N ASP A 460 -2.93 -6.05 -19.71
CA ASP A 460 -2.50 -6.80 -20.89
C ASP A 460 -1.12 -7.45 -20.67
N PHE A 461 -0.17 -6.74 -20.05
CA PHE A 461 1.12 -7.31 -19.69
C PHE A 461 0.98 -8.57 -18.80
N MET A 462 0.03 -8.53 -17.86
CA MET A 462 -0.22 -9.66 -16.97
C MET A 462 -0.90 -10.84 -17.67
N ILE A 463 -1.64 -10.64 -18.76
CA ILE A 463 -2.14 -11.75 -19.59
C ILE A 463 -0.94 -12.55 -20.15
N ASP A 464 -0.02 -11.87 -20.84
CA ASP A 464 1.20 -12.48 -21.39
C ASP A 464 2.04 -13.16 -20.29
N ALA A 465 2.05 -12.59 -19.09
CA ALA A 465 2.81 -13.14 -17.96
C ALA A 465 2.20 -14.45 -17.44
N LEU A 466 0.88 -14.52 -17.35
CA LEU A 466 0.17 -15.74 -16.98
C LEU A 466 0.33 -16.83 -18.05
N ASP A 467 0.36 -16.43 -19.32
CA ASP A 467 0.57 -17.34 -20.45
C ASP A 467 1.99 -17.91 -20.44
N GLN A 468 3.00 -17.11 -20.09
CA GLN A 468 4.36 -17.59 -19.86
C GLN A 468 4.45 -18.56 -18.67
N ILE A 469 3.74 -18.29 -17.57
CA ILE A 469 3.68 -19.22 -16.43
C ILE A 469 3.02 -20.54 -16.87
N ALA A 470 1.90 -20.49 -17.60
CA ALA A 470 1.24 -21.68 -18.12
C ALA A 470 2.15 -22.47 -19.07
N TYR A 471 2.85 -21.78 -19.98
CA TYR A 471 3.78 -22.36 -20.93
C TYR A 471 4.95 -23.11 -20.26
N SER A 472 5.43 -22.61 -19.12
CA SER A 472 6.56 -23.20 -18.39
C SER A 472 6.19 -24.34 -17.43
N GLN A 473 4.90 -24.66 -17.30
CA GLN A 473 4.45 -25.75 -16.44
C GLN A 473 4.99 -27.10 -16.93
N THR A 474 5.44 -27.95 -16.01
CA THR A 474 6.00 -29.26 -16.37
C THR A 474 4.92 -30.16 -16.96
N ASP A 475 5.13 -30.64 -18.19
CA ASP A 475 4.12 -31.41 -18.92
C ASP A 475 3.83 -32.77 -18.29
N SER A 476 2.66 -33.30 -18.66
CA SER A 476 2.17 -34.62 -18.24
C SER A 476 3.07 -35.81 -18.58
N VAL A 477 3.99 -35.67 -19.53
CA VAL A 477 4.96 -36.72 -19.91
C VAL A 477 6.02 -36.97 -18.83
N SER A 478 6.14 -36.08 -17.85
CA SER A 478 7.15 -36.10 -16.79
C SER A 478 6.76 -36.96 -15.57
N GLY A 479 5.73 -37.81 -15.71
CA GLY A 479 5.32 -38.76 -14.67
C GLY A 479 4.90 -38.07 -13.37
N THR A 480 5.50 -38.43 -12.24
CA THR A 480 5.20 -37.82 -10.93
C THR A 480 5.70 -36.39 -10.80
N GLN A 481 6.49 -35.90 -11.76
CA GLN A 481 6.99 -34.54 -11.77
C GLN A 481 6.08 -33.57 -12.55
N ARG A 482 4.98 -34.04 -13.15
CA ARG A 482 4.09 -33.18 -13.94
C ARG A 482 3.38 -32.13 -13.08
N GLY A 483 3.03 -31.01 -13.71
CA GLY A 483 2.12 -29.99 -13.22
C GLY A 483 2.68 -28.97 -12.24
N GLY A 484 3.91 -29.15 -11.77
CA GLY A 484 4.63 -28.12 -11.06
C GLY A 484 5.57 -27.33 -11.98
N TRP A 485 6.37 -26.46 -11.35
CA TRP A 485 7.36 -25.61 -11.99
C TRP A 485 8.74 -25.85 -11.40
N ARG A 486 9.77 -25.43 -12.16
CA ARG A 486 11.15 -25.41 -11.70
C ARG A 486 11.68 -23.98 -11.67
N TYR A 487 12.99 -23.81 -11.69
CA TYR A 487 13.65 -22.53 -11.45
C TYR A 487 13.66 -21.61 -12.66
N ASN A 488 13.53 -22.12 -13.90
CA ASN A 488 13.59 -21.28 -15.10
C ASN A 488 12.22 -21.17 -15.76
N ILE A 489 11.64 -19.98 -15.80
CA ILE A 489 10.32 -19.71 -16.39
C ILE A 489 10.35 -19.70 -17.92
N ASN A 490 11.51 -19.47 -18.53
CA ASN A 490 11.66 -19.45 -20.00
C ASN A 490 11.87 -20.84 -20.62
N THR A 491 11.85 -21.90 -19.81
CA THR A 491 12.03 -23.28 -20.28
C THR A 491 10.66 -23.96 -20.37
N PRO A 492 10.14 -24.25 -21.58
CA PRO A 492 8.94 -25.08 -21.69
C PRO A 492 9.24 -26.46 -21.13
N ASN A 493 8.32 -26.99 -20.34
CA ASN A 493 8.41 -28.32 -19.75
C ASN A 493 9.83 -28.68 -19.25
N TYR A 494 10.20 -28.15 -18.08
CA TYR A 494 11.51 -28.41 -17.48
C TYR A 494 11.82 -29.92 -17.28
N GLY A 495 10.79 -30.78 -17.26
CA GLY A 495 10.92 -32.22 -17.04
C GLY A 495 11.01 -32.62 -15.56
N SER A 496 11.00 -31.64 -14.65
CA SER A 496 10.97 -31.86 -13.20
C SER A 496 10.29 -30.68 -12.47
N SER A 497 9.73 -30.92 -11.29
CA SER A 497 9.03 -29.89 -10.48
C SER A 497 9.63 -29.75 -9.10
N ASP A 498 9.44 -28.60 -8.45
CA ASP A 498 10.00 -28.28 -7.13
C ASP A 498 9.06 -27.44 -6.25
N ASN A 499 8.85 -27.82 -4.99
CA ASN A 499 7.96 -27.05 -4.11
C ASN A 499 8.51 -25.68 -3.68
N SER A 500 9.82 -25.44 -3.72
CA SER A 500 10.34 -24.10 -3.44
C SER A 500 10.03 -23.12 -4.58
N ALA A 501 9.89 -23.60 -5.82
CA ALA A 501 9.59 -22.79 -7.00
C ALA A 501 8.08 -22.70 -7.30
N VAL A 502 7.35 -23.82 -7.22
CA VAL A 502 5.91 -23.95 -7.57
C VAL A 502 5.04 -22.89 -6.91
N GLN A 503 5.32 -22.57 -5.65
CA GLN A 503 4.54 -21.61 -4.88
C GLN A 503 4.47 -20.22 -5.52
N TRP A 504 5.49 -19.78 -6.26
CA TRP A 504 5.55 -18.43 -6.80
C TRP A 504 4.69 -18.30 -8.05
N SER A 505 4.76 -19.29 -8.94
CA SER A 505 3.85 -19.43 -10.09
C SER A 505 2.39 -19.55 -9.65
N ALA A 506 2.12 -20.41 -8.66
CA ALA A 506 0.77 -20.61 -8.14
C ALA A 506 0.22 -19.34 -7.45
N LEU A 507 1.06 -18.63 -6.70
CA LEU A 507 0.68 -17.41 -6.00
C LEU A 507 0.40 -16.24 -6.95
N ALA A 508 1.22 -16.06 -7.99
CA ALA A 508 0.98 -15.03 -9.01
C ALA A 508 -0.34 -15.26 -9.75
N MET A 509 -0.61 -16.51 -10.16
CA MET A 509 -1.89 -16.89 -10.77
C MET A 509 -3.08 -16.69 -9.83
N GLU A 510 -2.95 -17.04 -8.55
CA GLU A 510 -4.02 -16.85 -7.57
C GLU A 510 -4.29 -15.36 -7.34
N ALA A 511 -3.23 -14.56 -7.18
CA ALA A 511 -3.34 -13.13 -6.99
C ALA A 511 -3.98 -12.45 -8.22
N ALA A 512 -3.59 -12.79 -9.44
CA ALA A 512 -4.19 -12.23 -10.65
C ALA A 512 -5.69 -12.60 -10.78
N GLU A 513 -6.06 -13.85 -10.47
CA GLU A 513 -7.45 -14.29 -10.46
C GLU A 513 -8.28 -13.57 -9.39
N LYS A 514 -7.74 -13.37 -8.19
CA LYS A 514 -8.46 -12.76 -7.07
C LYS A 514 -8.50 -11.23 -7.10
N SER A 515 -7.41 -10.59 -7.48
CA SER A 515 -7.30 -9.13 -7.53
C SER A 515 -8.05 -8.59 -8.75
N TRP A 516 -7.83 -9.20 -9.91
CA TRP A 516 -8.26 -8.63 -11.19
C TRP A 516 -9.27 -9.49 -11.96
N GLY A 517 -9.68 -10.63 -11.41
CA GLY A 517 -10.65 -11.51 -12.06
C GLY A 517 -10.11 -12.18 -13.33
N MET A 518 -8.78 -12.27 -13.48
CA MET A 518 -8.15 -12.89 -14.65
C MET A 518 -8.46 -14.39 -14.72
N THR A 519 -8.68 -14.89 -15.93
CA THR A 519 -9.02 -16.30 -16.14
C THR A 519 -7.75 -17.14 -16.20
N ILE A 520 -7.58 -18.06 -15.25
CA ILE A 520 -6.53 -19.07 -15.32
C ILE A 520 -7.07 -20.29 -16.08
N GLN A 521 -6.32 -20.75 -17.08
CA GLN A 521 -6.72 -21.87 -17.93
C GLN A 521 -6.99 -23.13 -17.05
N PRO A 522 -8.16 -23.79 -17.16
CA PRO A 522 -8.51 -24.90 -16.27
C PRO A 522 -7.52 -26.06 -16.26
N TRP A 523 -6.85 -26.30 -17.39
CA TRP A 523 -5.85 -27.36 -17.50
C TRP A 523 -4.63 -27.09 -16.60
N VAL A 524 -4.23 -25.84 -16.40
CA VAL A 524 -3.11 -25.46 -15.53
C VAL A 524 -3.39 -25.86 -14.07
N LYS A 525 -4.61 -25.58 -13.60
CA LYS A 525 -5.07 -25.97 -12.25
C LYS A 525 -5.17 -27.50 -12.11
N ASN A 526 -5.66 -28.18 -13.13
CA ASN A 526 -5.73 -29.64 -13.14
C ASN A 526 -4.34 -30.28 -13.09
N GLU A 527 -3.37 -29.72 -13.82
CA GLU A 527 -1.99 -30.18 -13.79
C GLU A 527 -1.34 -29.94 -12.42
N LEU A 528 -1.50 -28.74 -11.86
CA LEU A 528 -1.00 -28.40 -10.52
C LEU A 528 -1.53 -29.37 -9.46
N HIS A 529 -2.80 -29.78 -9.55
CA HIS A 529 -3.35 -30.76 -8.62
C HIS A 529 -2.54 -32.08 -8.59
N TYR A 530 -2.08 -32.59 -9.74
CA TYR A 530 -1.24 -33.78 -9.78
C TYR A 530 0.09 -33.59 -9.05
N TRP A 531 0.72 -32.42 -9.20
CA TRP A 531 1.97 -32.11 -8.49
C TRP A 531 1.78 -32.04 -6.98
N LEU A 532 0.73 -31.34 -6.52
CA LEU A 532 0.46 -31.20 -5.09
C LEU A 532 0.18 -32.56 -4.44
N VAL A 533 -0.51 -33.47 -5.14
CA VAL A 533 -0.70 -34.85 -4.68
C VAL A 533 0.61 -35.64 -4.69
N ALA A 534 1.47 -35.48 -5.69
CA ALA A 534 2.73 -36.22 -5.81
C ALA A 534 3.81 -35.78 -4.79
N SER A 535 3.72 -34.55 -4.31
CA SER A 535 4.71 -33.93 -3.43
C SER A 535 4.25 -33.73 -1.98
N ASN A 536 3.00 -34.07 -1.65
CA ASN A 536 2.46 -34.06 -0.29
C ASN A 536 2.53 -35.46 0.34
N ASP A 537 3.16 -35.57 1.51
CA ASP A 537 3.15 -36.81 2.29
C ASP A 537 1.76 -37.05 2.87
N THR A 538 1.07 -38.05 2.33
CA THR A 538 -0.29 -38.37 2.77
C THR A 538 -0.36 -38.94 4.20
N SER A 539 0.77 -39.34 4.79
CA SER A 539 0.86 -39.95 6.11
C SER A 539 0.86 -38.93 7.25
N ASP A 540 1.58 -37.82 7.10
CA ASP A 540 1.69 -36.76 8.12
C ASP A 540 1.27 -35.37 7.62
N GLY A 541 1.16 -35.16 6.31
CA GLY A 541 0.76 -33.91 5.68
C GLY A 541 1.92 -33.00 5.24
N GLY A 542 3.16 -33.42 5.41
CA GLY A 542 4.34 -32.68 4.97
C GLY A 542 4.38 -32.46 3.46
N PHE A 543 5.19 -31.49 3.01
CA PHE A 543 5.57 -31.39 1.61
C PHE A 543 7.08 -31.51 1.44
N GLY A 544 7.48 -32.47 0.61
CA GLY A 544 8.88 -32.66 0.24
C GLY A 544 9.32 -31.79 -0.94
N TYR A 545 10.59 -31.90 -1.32
CA TYR A 545 11.23 -31.02 -2.30
C TYR A 545 10.83 -31.35 -3.75
N GLN A 546 11.16 -32.55 -4.22
CA GLN A 546 10.80 -33.05 -5.56
C GLN A 546 9.85 -34.26 -5.52
N SER A 547 9.54 -34.76 -4.33
CA SER A 547 8.62 -35.87 -4.06
C SER A 547 8.12 -35.77 -2.63
N TYR A 548 7.06 -36.51 -2.31
CA TYR A 548 6.41 -36.48 -1.00
C TYR A 548 7.25 -36.91 0.20
N ASN A 549 8.46 -37.46 0.02
CA ASN A 549 9.27 -38.00 1.12
C ASN A 549 10.70 -37.44 1.13
N GLN A 550 10.91 -36.31 0.47
CA GLN A 550 12.22 -35.70 0.30
C GLN A 550 12.30 -34.41 1.10
N TRP A 551 12.76 -34.52 2.35
CA TRP A 551 13.05 -33.39 3.23
C TRP A 551 11.83 -32.52 3.52
N ASP A 552 10.78 -33.12 4.05
CA ASP A 552 9.54 -32.45 4.44
C ASP A 552 9.78 -31.46 5.56
N ASN A 553 9.38 -30.19 5.38
CA ASN A 553 9.67 -29.14 6.35
C ASN A 553 8.61 -28.03 6.41
N ILE A 554 8.71 -27.14 7.41
CA ILE A 554 7.77 -26.03 7.65
C ILE A 554 7.60 -25.16 6.40
N ALA A 555 8.70 -24.70 5.81
CA ALA A 555 8.66 -23.75 4.68
C ALA A 555 7.94 -24.33 3.46
N LYS A 556 8.29 -25.56 3.06
CA LYS A 556 7.67 -26.24 1.90
C LYS A 556 6.24 -26.64 2.17
N THR A 557 5.94 -27.10 3.39
CA THR A 557 4.57 -27.47 3.77
C THR A 557 3.65 -26.26 3.70
N ALA A 558 4.08 -25.12 4.23
CA ALA A 558 3.31 -23.88 4.13
C ALA A 558 3.19 -23.35 2.68
N ALA A 559 4.26 -23.46 1.88
CA ALA A 559 4.24 -23.13 0.45
C ALA A 559 3.27 -24.03 -0.35
N GLY A 560 3.19 -25.32 -0.03
CA GLY A 560 2.23 -26.26 -0.58
C GLY A 560 0.79 -25.89 -0.21
N ILE A 561 0.54 -25.48 1.04
CA ILE A 561 -0.75 -24.93 1.48
C ILE A 561 -1.13 -23.69 0.65
N ALA A 562 -0.20 -22.76 0.45
CA ALA A 562 -0.45 -21.58 -0.39
C ALA A 562 -0.83 -21.97 -1.83
N SER A 563 -0.17 -22.98 -2.39
CA SER A 563 -0.42 -23.46 -3.75
C SER A 563 -1.80 -24.12 -3.91
N TYR A 564 -2.34 -24.74 -2.85
CA TYR A 564 -3.71 -25.26 -2.85
C TYR A 564 -4.78 -24.17 -2.99
N ALA A 565 -4.48 -22.91 -2.62
CA ALA A 565 -5.44 -21.82 -2.70
C ALA A 565 -5.83 -21.49 -4.15
N LEU A 566 -4.91 -21.63 -5.12
CA LEU A 566 -5.20 -21.50 -6.55
C LEU A 566 -6.25 -22.53 -7.01
N LEU A 567 -6.31 -23.70 -6.37
CA LEU A 567 -7.30 -24.75 -6.63
C LEU A 567 -8.63 -24.50 -5.90
N GLY A 568 -8.74 -23.43 -5.12
CA GLY A 568 -9.93 -23.09 -4.32
C GLY A 568 -10.12 -23.96 -3.08
N TRP A 569 -9.07 -24.65 -2.61
CA TRP A 569 -9.16 -25.50 -1.43
C TRP A 569 -9.14 -24.66 -0.15
N THR A 570 -9.92 -25.08 0.84
CA THR A 570 -10.10 -24.38 2.12
C THR A 570 -9.45 -25.13 3.28
N SER A 571 -9.36 -24.51 4.46
CA SER A 571 -8.89 -25.17 5.69
C SER A 571 -9.72 -26.39 6.11
N ASP A 572 -10.91 -26.59 5.52
CA ASP A 572 -11.74 -27.77 5.75
C ASP A 572 -11.29 -28.99 4.92
N SER A 573 -10.41 -28.78 3.95
CA SER A 573 -9.90 -29.85 3.09
C SER A 573 -8.96 -30.76 3.89
N LEU A 574 -9.17 -32.07 3.83
CA LEU A 574 -8.43 -33.06 4.62
C LEU A 574 -6.90 -32.94 4.48
N ASN A 575 -6.39 -32.72 3.26
CA ASN A 575 -4.95 -32.58 3.05
C ASN A 575 -4.39 -31.30 3.69
N ILE A 576 -5.13 -30.18 3.63
CA ILE A 576 -4.73 -28.93 4.29
C ILE A 576 -4.75 -29.10 5.81
N GLN A 577 -5.75 -29.79 6.37
CA GLN A 577 -5.77 -30.09 7.81
C GLN A 577 -4.58 -30.94 8.23
N LYS A 578 -4.19 -31.95 7.44
CA LYS A 578 -2.97 -32.73 7.68
C LYS A 578 -1.74 -31.86 7.61
N SER A 579 -1.59 -31.00 6.59
CA SER A 579 -0.45 -30.09 6.47
C SER A 579 -0.38 -29.09 7.63
N ILE A 580 -1.50 -28.54 8.11
CA ILE A 580 -1.51 -27.69 9.31
C ILE A 580 -1.10 -28.49 10.55
N ASN A 581 -1.51 -29.75 10.66
CA ASN A 581 -1.08 -30.63 11.76
C ASN A 581 0.41 -30.95 11.68
N PHE A 582 0.99 -31.14 10.49
CA PHE A 582 2.43 -31.25 10.29
C PHE A 582 3.14 -30.00 10.80
N LEU A 583 2.67 -28.79 10.41
CA LEU A 583 3.23 -27.54 10.90
C LEU A 583 3.20 -27.46 12.43
N ASN A 584 2.09 -27.85 13.05
CA ASN A 584 1.95 -27.86 14.51
C ASN A 584 2.90 -28.87 15.18
N ALA A 585 3.05 -30.06 14.61
CA ALA A 585 3.90 -31.13 15.16
C ALA A 585 5.39 -30.75 15.12
N HIS A 586 5.83 -30.10 14.04
CA HIS A 586 7.24 -29.78 13.80
C HIS A 586 7.63 -28.34 14.16
N TRP A 587 6.71 -27.50 14.65
CA TRP A 587 6.92 -26.06 14.85
C TRP A 587 8.20 -25.69 15.63
N LEU A 588 8.62 -26.52 16.59
CA LEU A 588 9.79 -26.24 17.46
C LEU A 588 10.92 -27.26 17.29
N ASP A 589 10.87 -28.12 16.28
CA ASP A 589 11.86 -29.18 16.12
C ASP A 589 13.20 -28.61 15.70
N ALA A 590 14.16 -28.65 16.62
CA ALA A 590 15.49 -28.05 16.47
C ALA A 590 16.56 -29.02 15.97
N TRP A 591 16.24 -30.29 15.71
CA TRP A 591 17.27 -31.33 15.47
C TRP A 591 17.19 -32.01 14.10
N ASP A 592 16.22 -31.64 13.26
CA ASP A 592 15.93 -32.35 12.00
C ASP A 592 15.87 -31.46 10.75
N ASN A 593 16.12 -30.14 10.87
CA ASN A 593 15.93 -29.16 9.79
C ASN A 593 14.52 -29.17 9.17
N ASN A 594 13.53 -29.67 9.92
CA ASN A 594 12.14 -29.67 9.49
C ASN A 594 11.36 -28.52 10.13
N GLY A 595 11.73 -28.16 11.37
CA GLY A 595 11.02 -27.22 12.23
C GLY A 595 11.69 -25.86 12.43
N TYR A 596 12.19 -25.63 13.65
CA TYR A 596 12.67 -24.35 14.18
C TYR A 596 13.62 -23.60 13.22
N TYR A 597 14.59 -24.30 12.63
CA TYR A 597 15.57 -23.68 11.73
C TYR A 597 14.96 -23.14 10.44
N GLU A 598 13.82 -23.67 10.01
CA GLU A 598 13.16 -23.26 8.77
C GLU A 598 12.35 -21.97 8.92
N HIS A 599 12.22 -21.40 10.11
CA HIS A 599 11.49 -20.14 10.31
C HIS A 599 12.01 -19.34 11.51
N LEU A 600 11.96 -19.89 12.73
CA LEU A 600 12.32 -19.22 13.99
C LEU A 600 13.84 -19.03 14.22
N SER A 601 14.68 -19.37 13.23
CA SER A 601 16.10 -19.00 13.21
C SER A 601 16.38 -17.71 12.40
N GLY A 602 15.38 -16.82 12.34
CA GLY A 602 15.40 -15.62 11.50
C GLY A 602 15.13 -15.90 10.02
N ASN A 603 14.57 -17.06 9.66
CA ASN A 603 14.32 -17.44 8.26
C ASN A 603 13.06 -16.78 7.74
N LEU A 604 13.22 -15.55 7.28
CA LEU A 604 12.15 -14.71 6.77
C LEU A 604 11.48 -15.31 5.52
N TYR A 605 12.21 -16.07 4.71
CA TYR A 605 11.60 -16.78 3.58
C TYR A 605 10.61 -17.85 4.06
N GLY A 606 11.00 -18.67 5.05
CA GLY A 606 10.12 -19.69 5.61
C GLY A 606 9.00 -19.10 6.47
N MET A 607 9.27 -18.04 7.24
CA MET A 607 8.23 -17.29 7.95
C MET A 607 7.21 -16.69 6.97
N TYR A 608 7.66 -16.11 5.85
CA TYR A 608 6.74 -15.59 4.84
C TYR A 608 5.96 -16.70 4.15
N ALA A 609 6.56 -17.88 3.92
CA ALA A 609 5.83 -19.05 3.42
C ALA A 609 4.67 -19.44 4.35
N VAL A 610 4.89 -19.45 5.67
CA VAL A 610 3.83 -19.67 6.65
C VAL A 610 2.80 -18.54 6.62
N ALA A 611 3.24 -17.28 6.63
CA ALA A 611 2.35 -16.13 6.66
C ALA A 611 1.40 -16.13 5.45
N LYS A 612 1.92 -16.28 4.22
CA LYS A 612 1.10 -16.31 3.01
C LYS A 612 0.23 -17.57 2.94
N GLY A 613 0.76 -18.73 3.30
CA GLY A 613 0.01 -19.99 3.29
C GLY A 613 -1.17 -19.98 4.26
N MET A 614 -1.00 -19.38 5.45
CA MET A 614 -2.10 -19.25 6.41
C MET A 614 -3.09 -18.17 6.03
N ARG A 615 -2.64 -17.05 5.44
CA ARG A 615 -3.51 -15.93 5.06
C ARG A 615 -4.38 -16.23 3.85
N ILE A 616 -3.83 -16.87 2.83
CA ILE A 616 -4.51 -17.02 1.53
C ILE A 616 -5.71 -17.99 1.56
N LEU A 617 -5.74 -18.91 2.53
CA LEU A 617 -6.82 -19.88 2.69
C LEU A 617 -8.18 -19.21 2.93
N ASN A 618 -9.24 -19.96 2.64
CA ASN A 618 -10.62 -19.57 2.92
C ASN A 618 -11.02 -18.25 2.24
N ASN A 619 -10.58 -18.07 0.99
CA ASN A 619 -10.72 -16.82 0.25
C ASN A 619 -10.14 -15.64 1.04
N ARG A 620 -8.90 -15.82 1.51
CA ARG A 620 -8.12 -14.81 2.25
C ARG A 620 -8.70 -14.37 3.60
N ALA A 621 -9.72 -15.06 4.12
CA ALA A 621 -10.12 -14.95 5.52
C ALA A 621 -9.05 -15.51 6.48
N GLY A 622 -8.17 -16.37 5.95
CA GLY A 622 -7.01 -16.87 6.64
C GLY A 622 -7.29 -17.89 7.74
N VAL A 623 -6.19 -18.38 8.33
CA VAL A 623 -6.16 -19.25 9.50
C VAL A 623 -5.26 -18.60 10.53
N THR A 624 -5.79 -18.26 11.70
CA THR A 624 -5.04 -17.54 12.74
C THR A 624 -4.24 -18.46 13.67
N HIS A 625 -4.56 -19.76 13.69
CA HIS A 625 -3.97 -20.72 14.61
C HIS A 625 -3.40 -21.96 13.91
N ILE A 626 -2.20 -22.36 14.32
CA ILE A 626 -1.58 -23.65 13.99
C ILE A 626 -1.57 -24.46 15.28
N GLY A 627 -2.50 -25.42 15.39
CA GLY A 627 -2.79 -26.08 16.66
C GLY A 627 -3.25 -25.07 17.73
N ALA A 628 -2.59 -25.05 18.89
CA ALA A 628 -2.89 -24.10 19.97
C ALA A 628 -2.17 -22.75 19.82
N ARG A 629 -1.35 -22.57 18.77
CA ARG A 629 -0.47 -21.41 18.61
C ARG A 629 -1.10 -20.37 17.73
N ASN A 630 -1.14 -19.12 18.18
CA ASN A 630 -1.36 -17.98 17.29
C ASN A 630 -0.03 -17.67 16.58
N TRP A 631 0.12 -18.16 15.36
CA TRP A 631 1.37 -18.08 14.62
C TRP A 631 1.78 -16.62 14.35
N TYR A 632 0.81 -15.74 14.10
CA TYR A 632 1.05 -14.34 13.77
C TYR A 632 1.63 -13.60 14.98
N ILE A 633 1.04 -13.78 16.16
CA ILE A 633 1.55 -13.17 17.40
C ILE A 633 2.94 -13.72 17.76
N GLU A 634 3.19 -15.02 17.55
CA GLU A 634 4.54 -15.57 17.72
C GLU A 634 5.56 -14.90 16.77
N TYR A 635 5.20 -14.66 15.51
CA TYR A 635 6.07 -14.01 14.52
C TYR A 635 6.25 -12.52 14.79
N VAL A 636 5.21 -11.81 15.20
CA VAL A 636 5.30 -10.41 15.66
C VAL A 636 6.29 -10.31 16.81
N ASN A 637 6.14 -11.14 17.84
CA ASN A 637 7.09 -11.16 18.96
C ASN A 637 8.52 -11.48 18.50
N HIS A 638 8.66 -12.40 17.55
CA HIS A 638 9.96 -12.75 16.97
C HIS A 638 10.62 -11.54 16.28
N LEU A 639 9.89 -10.83 15.42
CA LEU A 639 10.42 -9.74 14.61
C LEU A 639 10.60 -8.42 15.39
N LEU A 640 9.89 -8.23 16.50
CA LEU A 640 9.94 -7.00 17.28
C LEU A 640 10.81 -7.10 18.54
N THR A 641 10.90 -8.29 19.17
CA THR A 641 11.49 -8.42 20.53
C THR A 641 12.51 -9.54 20.70
N HIS A 642 12.71 -10.39 19.69
CA HIS A 642 13.68 -11.47 19.81
C HIS A 642 15.12 -10.92 19.87
N SER A 643 15.88 -11.35 20.87
CA SER A 643 17.22 -10.83 21.17
C SER A 643 18.22 -10.86 20.01
N SER A 644 18.03 -11.76 19.04
CA SER A 644 18.91 -11.92 17.86
C SER A 644 18.28 -11.52 16.52
N TRP A 645 16.94 -11.49 16.45
CA TRP A 645 16.22 -11.42 15.16
C TRP A 645 15.22 -10.26 15.08
N GLN A 646 15.15 -9.43 16.13
CA GLN A 646 14.37 -8.21 16.12
C GLN A 646 14.85 -7.20 15.08
N GLN A 647 13.95 -6.27 14.73
CA GLN A 647 14.25 -5.13 13.87
C GLN A 647 15.48 -4.36 14.38
N GLN A 648 16.34 -3.95 13.44
CA GLN A 648 17.55 -3.20 13.71
C GLN A 648 17.24 -1.70 13.95
N PRO A 649 18.18 -0.94 14.56
CA PRO A 649 18.00 0.49 14.79
C PRO A 649 17.74 1.30 13.51
N ASP A 650 18.23 0.88 12.35
CA ASP A 650 18.03 1.54 11.06
C ASP A 650 16.71 1.15 10.37
N GLY A 651 15.92 0.26 10.97
CA GLY A 651 14.65 -0.23 10.43
C GLY A 651 14.74 -1.55 9.66
N SER A 652 15.94 -2.04 9.37
CA SER A 652 16.14 -3.28 8.62
C SER A 652 15.92 -4.54 9.46
N TRP A 653 15.79 -5.68 8.78
CA TRP A 653 15.94 -7.01 9.36
C TRP A 653 17.11 -7.76 8.71
N ASN A 654 17.83 -8.51 9.54
CA ASN A 654 19.02 -9.23 9.10
C ASN A 654 18.69 -10.32 8.09
N ALA A 655 19.61 -10.50 7.15
CA ALA A 655 19.63 -11.65 6.26
C ALA A 655 19.97 -12.94 7.00
N ASN A 656 19.44 -14.08 6.50
CA ASN A 656 19.79 -15.39 7.02
C ASN A 656 19.86 -16.46 5.91
N THR A 657 19.85 -17.75 6.30
CA THR A 657 20.10 -18.96 5.49
C THR A 657 19.50 -18.98 4.08
N TRP A 658 18.36 -18.32 3.83
CA TRP A 658 17.68 -18.36 2.53
C TRP A 658 17.25 -16.98 1.97
N SER A 659 17.69 -15.90 2.60
CA SER A 659 17.55 -14.54 2.07
C SER A 659 18.91 -13.99 1.63
N SER A 660 18.92 -13.00 0.72
CA SER A 660 20.17 -12.41 0.22
C SER A 660 21.00 -11.85 1.38
N SER A 661 22.34 -11.87 1.30
CA SER A 661 23.22 -11.24 2.31
C SER A 661 22.99 -9.72 2.49
N TYR A 662 22.14 -9.13 1.66
CA TYR A 662 21.70 -7.74 1.69
C TYR A 662 20.34 -7.62 2.38
N PRO A 663 20.11 -6.58 3.22
CA PRO A 663 18.93 -6.53 4.07
C PRO A 663 17.64 -6.13 3.33
N ALA A 664 17.68 -5.65 2.08
CA ALA A 664 16.48 -5.16 1.37
C ALA A 664 15.40 -6.25 1.22
N LEU A 665 15.73 -7.38 0.58
CA LEU A 665 14.79 -8.51 0.44
C LEU A 665 14.32 -9.03 1.81
N SER A 666 15.25 -9.15 2.76
CA SER A 666 14.93 -9.61 4.13
C SER A 666 13.94 -8.66 4.82
N SER A 667 14.19 -7.34 4.76
CA SER A 667 13.35 -6.32 5.37
C SER A 667 11.98 -6.26 4.70
N ALA A 668 11.93 -6.36 3.38
CA ALA A 668 10.67 -6.46 2.64
C ALA A 668 9.85 -7.68 3.09
N LEU A 669 10.45 -8.87 3.18
CA LEU A 669 9.78 -10.06 3.69
C LEU A 669 9.32 -9.92 5.14
N ALA A 670 10.12 -9.30 6.01
CA ALA A 670 9.71 -9.01 7.39
C ALA A 670 8.50 -8.08 7.45
N ILE A 671 8.48 -7.03 6.62
CA ILE A 671 7.32 -6.12 6.49
C ILE A 671 6.10 -6.91 6.01
N LEU A 672 6.21 -7.72 4.97
CA LEU A 672 5.11 -8.55 4.45
C LEU A 672 4.62 -9.60 5.46
N ILE A 673 5.50 -10.10 6.34
CA ILE A 673 5.08 -10.96 7.46
C ILE A 673 4.28 -10.15 8.49
N LEU A 674 4.63 -8.90 8.74
CA LEU A 674 3.94 -8.02 9.68
C LEU A 674 2.64 -7.44 9.10
N THR A 675 2.59 -7.18 7.80
CA THR A 675 1.38 -6.76 7.08
C THR A 675 0.41 -7.95 6.99
N GLN A 676 -0.89 -7.71 7.11
CA GLN A 676 -1.89 -8.80 7.14
C GLN A 676 -2.37 -9.26 5.75
N GLY A 677 -1.84 -8.66 4.67
CA GLY A 677 -2.16 -8.96 3.28
C GLY A 677 -1.35 -10.08 2.62
N VAL A 678 -1.73 -10.36 1.38
CA VAL A 678 -0.95 -11.12 0.37
C VAL A 678 -1.31 -10.54 -1.03
N VAL A 679 -0.67 -9.47 -1.49
CA VAL A 679 -1.05 -8.65 -2.68
C VAL A 679 -2.33 -7.82 -2.51
N ILE A 680 -3.36 -8.38 -1.87
CA ILE A 680 -4.56 -7.65 -1.48
C ILE A 680 -4.56 -7.55 0.05
N ALA A 681 -4.59 -6.33 0.58
CA ALA A 681 -4.78 -6.11 2.01
C ALA A 681 -6.24 -6.40 2.39
N PRO A 682 -6.53 -7.19 3.43
CA PRO A 682 -7.88 -7.30 3.98
C PRO A 682 -8.29 -5.99 4.67
N PRO A 683 -9.59 -5.79 5.00
CA PRO A 683 -9.97 -4.75 5.95
C PRO A 683 -9.28 -5.01 7.31
N VAL A 684 -9.20 -3.99 8.16
CA VAL A 684 -8.68 -4.09 9.52
C VAL A 684 -9.83 -3.85 10.50
N ALA A 685 -10.15 -4.88 11.28
CA ALA A 685 -11.12 -4.80 12.37
C ALA A 685 -10.49 -4.06 13.55
N VAL A 686 -11.23 -3.13 14.14
CA VAL A 686 -10.80 -2.43 15.37
C VAL A 686 -11.98 -2.38 16.33
N ILE A 687 -11.76 -2.84 17.56
CA ILE A 687 -12.70 -2.66 18.67
C ILE A 687 -12.12 -1.62 19.63
N ASP A 688 -12.90 -0.58 19.95
CA ASP A 688 -12.51 0.40 20.95
C ASP A 688 -12.34 -0.26 22.33
N PRO A 689 -11.36 0.17 23.15
CA PRO A 689 -11.14 -0.38 24.48
C PRO A 689 -12.42 -0.41 25.32
N VAL A 690 -12.75 -1.60 25.84
CA VAL A 690 -13.92 -1.80 26.69
C VAL A 690 -13.47 -1.85 28.14
N SER A 691 -13.95 -0.91 28.96
CA SER A 691 -13.70 -0.92 30.41
C SER A 691 -14.39 -2.11 31.08
N ALA A 692 -13.93 -2.49 32.28
CA ALA A 692 -14.64 -3.46 33.13
C ALA A 692 -16.11 -3.04 33.35
N LYS A 693 -17.01 -4.03 33.47
CA LYS A 693 -18.46 -3.84 33.59
C LYS A 693 -19.06 -4.62 34.78
N PRO A 694 -20.15 -4.14 35.39
CA PRO A 694 -20.94 -4.92 36.33
C PRO A 694 -21.65 -6.10 35.66
N THR A 695 -22.12 -7.07 36.46
CA THR A 695 -23.06 -8.09 35.98
C THR A 695 -24.40 -7.46 35.56
N ASN A 696 -25.05 -8.04 34.55
CA ASN A 696 -26.35 -7.62 33.99
C ASN A 696 -26.40 -6.15 33.52
N PHE A 697 -25.24 -5.56 33.23
CA PHE A 697 -25.13 -4.19 32.76
C PHE A 697 -24.94 -4.18 31.25
N ALA A 698 -25.91 -3.67 30.50
CA ALA A 698 -25.79 -3.49 29.06
C ALA A 698 -24.84 -2.32 28.73
N PHE A 699 -23.99 -2.50 27.72
CA PHE A 699 -23.02 -1.47 27.32
C PHE A 699 -22.82 -1.48 25.81
N LYS A 700 -22.39 -0.33 25.27
CA LYS A 700 -22.03 -0.19 23.87
C LYS A 700 -20.59 -0.65 23.62
N VAL A 701 -20.38 -1.27 22.48
CA VAL A 701 -19.05 -1.52 21.91
C VAL A 701 -18.99 -0.79 20.57
N TYR A 702 -17.83 -0.25 20.23
CA TYR A 702 -17.64 0.56 19.03
C TYR A 702 -16.59 -0.08 18.12
N GLY A 703 -17.00 -0.37 16.89
CA GLY A 703 -16.13 -0.91 15.83
C GLY A 703 -15.89 0.05 14.68
N GLY A 704 -16.28 1.32 14.83
CA GLY A 704 -16.27 2.31 13.74
C GLY A 704 -14.88 2.81 13.35
N ASN A 705 -13.87 2.51 14.18
CA ASN A 705 -12.47 2.76 13.88
C ASN A 705 -11.84 1.65 13.01
N SER A 706 -12.62 0.64 12.60
CA SER A 706 -12.19 -0.32 11.59
C SER A 706 -12.00 0.40 10.25
N TYR A 707 -10.99 0.02 9.46
CA TYR A 707 -10.62 0.71 8.24
C TYR A 707 -10.07 -0.25 7.18
N HIS A 708 -9.80 0.24 5.97
CA HIS A 708 -9.10 -0.50 4.93
C HIS A 708 -7.82 0.26 4.54
N GLN A 709 -6.72 -0.46 4.28
CA GLN A 709 -5.43 0.18 3.90
C GLN A 709 -5.45 0.67 2.45
N ASP A 710 -6.15 -0.03 1.55
CA ASP A 710 -6.48 0.47 0.20
C ASP A 710 -7.62 1.51 0.31
N PRO A 711 -7.37 2.78 -0.05
CA PRO A 711 -8.35 3.87 0.06
C PRO A 711 -9.52 3.72 -0.93
N SER A 712 -9.41 2.85 -1.94
CA SER A 712 -10.50 2.53 -2.86
C SER A 712 -11.54 1.56 -2.28
N LYS A 713 -11.26 0.96 -1.11
CA LYS A 713 -12.12 -0.02 -0.46
C LYS A 713 -12.81 0.56 0.76
N SER A 714 -14.00 0.05 1.05
CA SER A 714 -14.81 0.45 2.20
C SER A 714 -15.25 -0.77 3.02
N ILE A 715 -15.28 -0.62 4.34
CA ILE A 715 -15.95 -1.62 5.19
C ILE A 715 -17.46 -1.47 5.04
N ILE A 716 -18.13 -2.57 4.71
CA ILE A 716 -19.58 -2.62 4.45
C ILE A 716 -20.36 -3.49 5.44
N GLU A 717 -19.68 -4.24 6.31
CA GLU A 717 -20.33 -5.10 7.31
C GLU A 717 -19.55 -5.14 8.63
N TRP A 718 -20.29 -5.14 9.74
CA TRP A 718 -19.79 -5.38 11.09
C TRP A 718 -20.68 -6.43 11.75
N LYS A 719 -20.10 -7.57 12.12
CA LYS A 719 -20.77 -8.66 12.85
C LYS A 719 -20.07 -8.89 14.18
N TRP A 720 -20.86 -9.12 15.22
CA TRP A 720 -20.34 -9.25 16.58
C TRP A 720 -20.73 -10.58 17.19
N ASP A 721 -19.78 -11.14 17.93
CA ASP A 721 -19.93 -12.28 18.82
C ASP A 721 -19.58 -11.81 20.24
N TRP A 722 -20.47 -12.04 21.20
CA TRP A 722 -20.28 -11.55 22.57
C TRP A 722 -19.38 -12.44 23.40
N ASP A 723 -19.21 -13.71 23.03
CA ASP A 723 -18.39 -14.63 23.81
C ASP A 723 -17.82 -15.73 22.94
N ALA A 724 -16.63 -15.48 22.40
CA ALA A 724 -15.94 -16.40 21.51
C ALA A 724 -15.68 -17.78 22.14
N SER A 725 -15.77 -17.92 23.47
CA SER A 725 -15.61 -19.19 24.17
C SER A 725 -16.74 -20.19 23.88
N ASN A 726 -17.90 -19.73 23.42
CA ASN A 726 -19.02 -20.58 23.00
C ASN A 726 -18.92 -21.03 21.53
N GLY A 727 -17.92 -20.54 20.79
CA GLY A 727 -17.68 -20.81 19.37
C GLY A 727 -18.22 -19.73 18.45
N LEU A 728 -17.39 -19.26 17.52
CA LEU A 728 -17.77 -18.19 16.58
C LEU A 728 -18.73 -18.71 15.49
N ASN A 729 -19.89 -18.06 15.34
CA ASN A 729 -20.85 -18.35 14.26
C ASN A 729 -21.32 -17.08 13.51
N TRP A 730 -20.68 -16.79 12.38
CA TRP A 730 -20.99 -15.60 11.58
C TRP A 730 -22.26 -15.69 10.72
N ASP A 731 -22.87 -16.87 10.61
CA ASP A 731 -24.19 -17.03 9.99
C ASP A 731 -25.32 -16.64 10.94
N SER A 732 -25.04 -16.61 12.25
CA SER A 732 -25.95 -16.17 13.30
C SER A 732 -25.21 -15.33 14.35
N PRO A 733 -24.71 -14.13 13.98
CA PRO A 733 -23.98 -13.27 14.89
C PRO A 733 -24.90 -12.78 16.02
N ASP A 734 -24.33 -12.52 17.20
CA ASP A 734 -25.07 -11.99 18.33
C ASP A 734 -25.57 -10.56 18.10
N ALA A 735 -24.84 -9.77 17.31
CA ALA A 735 -25.27 -8.46 16.84
C ALA A 735 -24.61 -8.04 15.52
N VAL A 736 -25.14 -6.97 14.93
CA VAL A 736 -24.63 -6.36 13.70
C VAL A 736 -24.56 -4.83 13.82
N GLY A 737 -23.69 -4.21 13.02
CA GLY A 737 -23.54 -2.76 12.90
C GLY A 737 -22.33 -2.20 13.65
N ILE A 738 -22.06 -0.91 13.45
CA ILE A 738 -20.84 -0.23 13.92
C ILE A 738 -20.79 -0.07 15.45
N ASN A 739 -21.95 0.15 16.09
CA ASN A 739 -22.04 0.50 17.51
C ASN A 739 -23.20 -0.22 18.22
N PRO A 740 -23.19 -1.57 18.24
CA PRO A 740 -24.22 -2.37 18.88
C PRO A 740 -24.17 -2.29 20.42
N THR A 741 -25.25 -2.74 21.05
CA THR A 741 -25.36 -2.86 22.51
C THR A 741 -25.20 -4.32 22.90
N ASN A 742 -24.16 -4.65 23.66
CA ASN A 742 -24.03 -5.92 24.36
C ASN A 742 -25.04 -5.93 25.54
N PRO A 743 -25.85 -6.99 25.72
CA PRO A 743 -26.90 -7.03 26.76
C PRO A 743 -26.36 -7.12 28.20
N GLY A 744 -25.06 -7.38 28.38
CA GLY A 744 -24.42 -7.62 29.66
C GLY A 744 -24.38 -9.12 30.01
N TYR A 745 -23.51 -9.47 30.95
CA TYR A 745 -23.27 -10.86 31.35
C TYR A 745 -23.84 -11.14 32.73
N THR A 746 -24.46 -12.30 32.92
CA THR A 746 -25.14 -12.68 34.17
C THR A 746 -24.19 -13.09 35.29
N SER A 747 -22.92 -13.36 34.97
CA SER A 747 -21.94 -13.90 35.91
C SER A 747 -20.61 -13.15 35.81
N THR A 748 -19.89 -13.07 36.92
CA THR A 748 -18.53 -12.50 36.93
C THR A 748 -17.59 -13.40 36.14
N GLY A 749 -16.57 -12.80 35.52
CA GLY A 749 -15.62 -13.53 34.68
C GLY A 749 -15.00 -12.64 33.61
N PHE A 750 -14.20 -13.27 32.75
CA PHE A 750 -13.64 -12.65 31.57
C PHE A 750 -14.37 -13.20 30.34
N TYR A 751 -14.86 -12.31 29.49
CA TYR A 751 -15.57 -12.66 28.26
C TYR A 751 -14.82 -12.06 27.07
N THR A 752 -14.74 -12.81 25.98
CA THR A 752 -14.01 -12.38 24.78
C THR A 752 -15.01 -11.97 23.71
N ILE A 753 -15.16 -10.66 23.52
CA ILE A 753 -16.01 -10.09 22.46
C ILE A 753 -15.20 -10.10 21.17
N THR A 754 -15.78 -10.57 20.07
CA THR A 754 -15.13 -10.62 18.75
C THR A 754 -15.95 -9.86 17.71
N LEU A 755 -15.28 -9.01 16.94
CA LEU A 755 -15.81 -8.28 15.78
C LEU A 755 -15.29 -8.94 14.52
N ARG A 756 -16.17 -9.16 13.54
CA ARG A 756 -15.80 -9.42 12.14
C ARG A 756 -16.21 -8.25 11.27
N VAL A 757 -15.29 -7.76 10.46
CA VAL A 757 -15.57 -6.78 9.40
C VAL A 757 -15.47 -7.41 8.02
N LYS A 758 -16.13 -6.81 7.03
CA LYS A 758 -16.11 -7.21 5.62
C LYS A 758 -15.95 -5.99 4.73
N ASP A 759 -15.09 -6.08 3.73
CA ASP A 759 -14.91 -5.03 2.72
C ASP A 759 -15.89 -5.17 1.53
N ASP A 760 -15.78 -4.25 0.58
CA ASP A 760 -16.54 -4.21 -0.68
C ASP A 760 -15.80 -4.82 -1.87
N SER A 761 -14.76 -5.63 -1.63
CA SER A 761 -14.03 -6.31 -2.71
C SER A 761 -14.95 -7.25 -3.51
N PRO A 762 -14.74 -7.43 -4.84
CA PRO A 762 -15.55 -8.33 -5.67
C PRO A 762 -15.65 -9.76 -5.11
N SER A 763 -14.56 -10.24 -4.53
CA SER A 763 -14.54 -11.34 -3.57
C SER A 763 -14.28 -10.77 -2.19
N PRO A 764 -15.31 -10.60 -1.32
CA PRO A 764 -15.14 -9.88 -0.07
C PRO A 764 -14.09 -10.51 0.83
N LEU A 765 -13.22 -9.67 1.38
CA LEU A 765 -12.24 -10.01 2.40
C LEU A 765 -12.79 -9.67 3.78
N TYR A 766 -12.18 -10.28 4.80
CA TYR A 766 -12.65 -10.20 6.17
C TYR A 766 -11.49 -10.09 7.12
N ASP A 767 -11.74 -9.45 8.26
CA ASP A 767 -10.82 -9.45 9.40
C ASP A 767 -11.56 -9.56 10.72
N LEU A 768 -10.85 -10.02 11.75
CA LEU A 768 -11.35 -10.30 13.08
C LEU A 768 -10.53 -9.56 14.13
N GLU A 769 -11.21 -8.89 15.06
CA GLU A 769 -10.59 -8.30 16.25
C GLU A 769 -11.30 -8.79 17.51
N SER A 770 -10.58 -8.99 18.61
CA SER A 770 -11.15 -9.49 19.87
C SER A 770 -10.69 -8.67 21.07
N VAL A 771 -11.62 -8.33 21.95
CA VAL A 771 -11.33 -7.67 23.23
C VAL A 771 -11.85 -8.49 24.40
N ILE A 772 -11.04 -8.58 25.46
CA ILE A 772 -11.47 -9.19 26.72
C ILE A 772 -12.15 -8.12 27.59
N VAL A 773 -13.41 -8.35 27.94
CA VAL A 773 -14.12 -7.56 28.96
C VAL A 773 -14.08 -8.30 30.30
N SER A 774 -13.63 -7.60 31.33
CA SER A 774 -13.73 -8.07 32.72
C SER A 774 -15.10 -7.71 33.28
N VAL A 775 -15.88 -8.73 33.64
CA VAL A 775 -17.16 -8.57 34.34
C VAL A 775 -16.95 -8.88 35.80
N GLN A 776 -17.13 -7.88 36.63
CA GLN A 776 -16.88 -7.97 38.06
C GLN A 776 -18.12 -7.52 38.82
N ASP A 777 -18.24 -7.98 40.05
CA ASP A 777 -19.21 -7.40 40.95
C ASP A 777 -18.68 -6.04 41.44
N THR A 778 -18.95 -4.99 40.67
CA THR A 778 -18.55 -3.62 41.03
C THR A 778 -19.46 -3.00 42.10
N SER A 779 -20.33 -3.80 42.73
CA SER A 779 -21.15 -3.37 43.87
C SER A 779 -20.51 -3.63 45.23
N ASN A 780 -19.30 -4.20 45.25
CA ASN A 780 -18.52 -4.43 46.46
C ASN A 780 -17.25 -3.56 46.48
N ASN A 781 -17.12 -2.71 47.49
CA ASN A 781 -16.05 -1.78 47.78
C ASN A 781 -15.31 -2.25 49.05
N PRO A 782 -13.98 -2.10 49.15
CA PRO A 782 -13.26 -2.50 50.37
C PRO A 782 -13.71 -1.65 51.59
N PRO A 783 -13.76 -2.24 52.80
CA PRO A 783 -14.11 -1.50 54.01
C PRO A 783 -13.07 -0.42 54.32
N VAL A 784 -13.54 0.74 54.79
CA VAL A 784 -12.70 1.87 55.18
C VAL A 784 -12.30 1.70 56.64
N ALA A 785 -11.02 1.46 56.89
CA ALA A 785 -10.47 1.39 58.24
C ALA A 785 -10.31 2.79 58.84
N VAL A 786 -10.93 3.04 60.00
CA VAL A 786 -10.90 4.32 60.71
C VAL A 786 -10.46 4.08 62.16
N ALA A 787 -9.20 4.41 62.46
CA ALA A 787 -8.63 4.32 63.80
C ALA A 787 -8.69 5.69 64.50
N ILE A 788 -9.76 5.91 65.27
CA ILE A 788 -9.95 7.15 66.04
C ILE A 788 -10.01 6.81 67.53
N PRO A 789 -9.21 7.45 68.40
CA PRO A 789 -9.26 7.22 69.84
C PRO A 789 -10.65 7.51 70.45
N PRO A 790 -11.03 6.79 71.52
CA PRO A 790 -12.23 7.08 72.28
C PRO A 790 -12.32 8.56 72.65
N GLY A 791 -13.39 9.23 72.20
CA GLY A 791 -13.60 10.67 72.38
C GLY A 791 -13.32 11.55 71.16
N GLY A 792 -12.91 10.97 70.02
CA GLY A 792 -12.89 11.67 68.71
C GLY A 792 -11.66 12.56 68.47
N SER A 793 -10.58 12.39 69.22
CA SER A 793 -9.30 13.08 68.97
C SER A 793 -8.66 12.59 67.66
N GLY A 794 -7.95 13.44 66.93
CA GLY A 794 -7.25 13.03 65.69
C GLY A 794 -5.96 12.24 65.91
N VAL A 795 -5.54 12.05 67.16
CA VAL A 795 -4.30 11.34 67.54
C VAL A 795 -4.50 10.55 68.83
N TYR A 796 -3.98 9.31 68.88
CA TYR A 796 -3.85 8.54 70.12
C TYR A 796 -2.73 9.14 70.98
N SER A 797 -2.95 9.26 72.29
CA SER A 797 -1.95 9.80 73.23
C SER A 797 -2.12 9.19 74.62
N ALA A 798 -1.04 8.71 75.24
CA ALA A 798 -1.01 8.21 76.61
C ALA A 798 0.35 8.44 77.26
N ARG A 799 0.44 8.25 78.58
CA ARG A 799 1.73 8.28 79.30
C ARG A 799 2.47 6.97 79.10
N VAL A 800 3.80 7.03 79.14
CA VAL A 800 4.65 5.83 79.04
C VAL A 800 4.27 4.84 80.17
N GLY A 801 3.91 3.62 79.78
CA GLY A 801 3.48 2.55 80.69
C GLY A 801 1.96 2.48 80.95
N GLU A 802 1.16 3.41 80.41
CA GLU A 802 -0.30 3.32 80.45
C GLU A 802 -0.84 2.59 79.22
N PRO A 803 -1.87 1.73 79.38
CA PRO A 803 -2.51 1.09 78.24
C PRO A 803 -3.28 2.13 77.39
N ILE A 804 -3.21 1.99 76.08
CA ILE A 804 -4.03 2.72 75.12
C ILE A 804 -5.19 1.80 74.69
N LEU A 805 -6.41 2.31 74.73
CA LEU A 805 -7.56 1.62 74.14
C LEU A 805 -7.62 1.97 72.65
N LEU A 806 -7.39 0.98 71.79
CA LEU A 806 -7.59 1.08 70.35
C LEU A 806 -9.07 0.93 70.02
N ASP A 807 -9.57 1.75 69.10
CA ASP A 807 -10.98 1.78 68.73
C ASP A 807 -11.11 1.93 67.22
N GLY A 808 -11.59 0.87 66.59
CA GLY A 808 -11.83 0.77 65.15
C GLY A 808 -13.31 0.89 64.79
N SER A 809 -14.20 1.15 65.77
CA SER A 809 -15.66 1.10 65.60
C SER A 809 -16.22 2.13 64.61
N TYR A 810 -15.41 3.14 64.24
CA TYR A 810 -15.72 4.10 63.17
C TYR A 810 -15.40 3.58 61.77
N SER A 811 -14.76 2.41 61.65
CA SER A 811 -14.55 1.75 60.37
C SER A 811 -15.90 1.31 59.83
N TYR A 812 -16.08 1.43 58.53
CA TYR A 812 -17.35 1.13 57.89
C TYR A 812 -17.12 0.46 56.55
N ASP A 813 -18.06 -0.39 56.19
CA ASP A 813 -18.19 -0.80 54.81
C ASP A 813 -19.06 0.24 54.09
N PRO A 814 -18.58 0.83 52.98
CA PRO A 814 -19.39 1.78 52.22
C PRO A 814 -20.58 1.12 51.51
N ASP A 815 -20.66 -0.21 51.45
CA ASP A 815 -21.74 -0.92 50.77
C ASP A 815 -23.00 -1.12 51.66
N PRO A 816 -24.19 -0.72 51.18
CA PRO A 816 -25.43 -0.84 51.95
C PRO A 816 -25.79 -2.30 52.26
N GLY A 817 -25.73 -2.68 53.54
CA GLY A 817 -26.11 -4.01 54.03
C GLY A 817 -24.92 -4.82 54.55
N ASP A 818 -23.70 -4.39 54.22
CA ASP A 818 -22.46 -4.99 54.71
C ASP A 818 -22.05 -4.36 56.04
N SER A 819 -21.18 -5.07 56.76
CA SER A 819 -20.70 -4.62 58.07
C SER A 819 -19.28 -5.10 58.31
N VAL A 820 -18.49 -4.30 59.03
CA VAL A 820 -17.15 -4.70 59.45
C VAL A 820 -17.27 -5.84 60.47
N VAL A 821 -16.82 -7.04 60.08
CA VAL A 821 -16.95 -8.26 60.90
C VAL A 821 -15.75 -8.55 61.80
N ALA A 822 -14.59 -7.94 61.53
CA ALA A 822 -13.38 -8.12 62.29
C ALA A 822 -12.47 -6.89 62.20
N TYR A 823 -11.65 -6.71 63.23
CA TYR A 823 -10.59 -5.70 63.29
C TYR A 823 -9.27 -6.42 63.57
N SER A 824 -8.19 -5.99 62.94
CA SER A 824 -6.83 -6.43 63.25
C SER A 824 -5.93 -5.21 63.29
N TRP A 825 -4.97 -5.20 64.21
CA TRP A 825 -4.13 -4.03 64.47
C TRP A 825 -2.67 -4.38 64.20
N ASP A 826 -1.96 -3.47 63.55
CA ASP A 826 -0.50 -3.42 63.51
C ASP A 826 -0.10 -2.24 64.40
N THR A 827 0.47 -2.54 65.57
CA THR A 827 0.88 -1.53 66.55
C THR A 827 2.37 -1.23 66.49
N ASN A 828 3.12 -2.00 65.70
CA ASN A 828 4.58 -1.93 65.65
C ASN A 828 5.11 -1.39 64.30
N GLY A 829 4.26 -1.32 63.27
CA GLY A 829 4.51 -0.75 61.95
C GLY A 829 5.25 -1.68 60.98
N ASP A 830 5.25 -3.00 61.21
CA ASP A 830 5.92 -3.99 60.36
C ASP A 830 5.07 -4.47 59.18
N GLY A 831 3.79 -4.08 59.10
CA GLY A 831 2.85 -4.50 58.07
C GLY A 831 2.20 -5.86 58.32
N LEU A 832 2.44 -6.50 59.47
CA LEU A 832 1.75 -7.70 59.95
C LEU A 832 0.70 -7.29 60.99
N PHE A 833 -0.53 -7.79 60.81
CA PHE A 833 -1.65 -7.42 61.67
C PHE A 833 -2.01 -8.56 62.64
N GLY A 834 -2.27 -8.23 63.90
CA GLY A 834 -2.66 -9.18 64.95
C GLY A 834 -1.92 -9.00 66.28
N ASP A 835 -1.32 -7.83 66.50
CA ASP A 835 -0.60 -7.45 67.73
C ASP A 835 -1.48 -7.39 69.00
#